data_AF-A0A9D2JQA1-F1
#
_entry.id   AF-A0A9D2JQA1-F1
#
_cell.length_a   1.000
_cell.length_b   1.000
_cell.length_c   1.000
_cell.angle_alpha   90.00
_cell.angle_beta   90.00
_cell.angle_gamma   90.00
#
_symmetry.space_group_name_H-M   'P 1'
#
loop_
_entity.id
_entity.type
_entity.pdbx_description
1 polymer ?
#
loop_
_entity_poly.entity_id
_entity_poly.type
_entity_poly.pdbx_seq_one_letter_code
_entity_poly.pdbx_strand_id
1 'polypeptide(L)'
;MKRRILSGVLALCMLFSLTPVTVLAEENQTSSSVSETANAPDEDKMPGDGENGGGDGTGGEQPASPDKETDEETGSETGNGEETGTEPNDPDKEPAGGTDNGDGTGEETGSGEAGDETGKTTDTDGNTNEEPGSEENTDGTNTPDEEKTPAPDQPSSQPSSQPSSQPDSQPPAPNNAPVLLRAGERTEIEVPCHPYSFDPELEDFLWDIFNYTNAGFKDNPGDYKLLVTESQDSAENSQRKLLNITSGYDVLLTGQTGNEILTSKAPTDAVEPAEGVTFRTNPLFVVESGGTLTISNLTLDADGRANLIVVKEGGTLILEDGAVLTNCVGSAIINYGTLEMRGGSITNSDAQQKQSYEGNGAVLNGPGATFTMTGGSITDNGYSATNDAERSISNDSGYAGGVTNLGTFTMTGGSISGNGAGCLSRAAGGVYNAGIFTLGGTASISQNTTVLANHVGGVYNAKSATFTLQENAVISENEAMQSGGGVYNAGTFNMNGGTISGHEVTQFGGGVYNAIGATFTMKDGTISGNTSRSENSTTALNVGTGGGVYNGGTFAMEGGTITGNAATKGGGIHSGNPLDENIVAAFTMTGGTISNNTADANGGGLFVFTNSAAKIRRGSITGNTANAVNGGGFSGGGIYINQCEEDEDKNGTLFLYNVAIYGNTSGTNDYADGRKEGSGIAACPYSNVHVYMTDGGAVFGNSSADGSPQPQIFVDEPYDQYLNPDRVHAVQLSRYMLGGSAYNWTDAGGKALTDEQLRADEIAAYNTITESSDAAKAALAEADVIISGNTSADRGGGIGCNGNLYIGTGPENILRIQKQVSGPASQQEFSFTLALKTGDVPYTGEFQLALNGGGAQSVQPNDQGQYTFTLPANGQAECLGLPTGTTYTVTEGAAGNCQTTVNGQSGNTADGSITENGIITLAFLNTYPQPDPQPDPQPGGGDEQPAPTPASTPAPQATPAPAAQPVAVAIPQTGDEMPVVPLVVVTAAAAAAFAALLVLRKRRHGRD
;
A
#
# COMPACT_ATOMS: atom_id res chain seq x y z
N MET A 1 29.45 1.17 -42.98
CA MET A 1 29.14 2.59 -42.72
C MET A 1 28.13 2.79 -41.59
N LYS A 2 26.87 2.31 -41.69
CA LYS A 2 25.78 2.65 -40.73
C LYS A 2 26.12 2.61 -39.22
N ARG A 3 26.91 1.64 -38.72
CA ARG A 3 27.34 1.61 -37.29
C ARG A 3 28.23 2.79 -36.86
N ARG A 4 29.08 3.37 -37.72
CA ARG A 4 29.95 4.50 -37.33
C ARG A 4 29.19 5.83 -37.18
N ILE A 5 28.06 5.99 -37.86
CA ILE A 5 27.21 7.18 -37.73
C ILE A 5 26.51 7.17 -36.36
N LEU A 6 26.01 6.01 -35.92
CA LEU A 6 25.30 5.89 -34.64
C LEU A 6 26.22 6.18 -33.43
N SER A 7 27.46 5.68 -33.45
CA SER A 7 28.46 6.01 -32.42
C SER A 7 28.84 7.50 -32.41
N GLY A 8 28.89 8.15 -33.57
CA GLY A 8 29.15 9.59 -33.66
C GLY A 8 28.03 10.45 -33.06
N VAL A 9 26.78 10.03 -33.22
CA VAL A 9 25.61 10.73 -32.63
C VAL A 9 25.60 10.56 -31.11
N LEU A 10 25.84 9.36 -30.56
CA LEU A 10 25.90 9.17 -29.10
C LEU A 10 27.02 10.00 -28.44
N ALA A 11 28.20 10.06 -29.06
CA ALA A 11 29.31 10.86 -28.56
C ALA A 11 28.99 12.37 -28.54
N LEU A 12 28.25 12.86 -29.54
CA LEU A 12 27.83 14.26 -29.60
C LEU A 12 26.76 14.59 -28.54
N CYS A 13 25.87 13.65 -28.20
CA CYS A 13 24.87 13.84 -27.15
C CYS A 13 25.49 13.88 -25.74
N MET A 14 26.50 13.06 -25.44
CA MET A 14 27.18 13.09 -24.13
C MET A 14 27.99 14.38 -23.91
N LEU A 15 28.50 15.00 -24.98
CA LEU A 15 29.26 16.26 -24.89
C LEU A 15 28.41 17.50 -24.54
N PHE A 16 27.08 17.38 -24.52
CA PHE A 16 26.16 18.46 -24.12
C PHE A 16 25.55 18.29 -22.72
N SER A 17 25.94 17.25 -21.95
CA SER A 17 25.35 16.95 -20.64
C SER A 17 26.24 17.29 -19.43
N LEU A 18 27.41 17.91 -19.62
CA LEU A 18 28.38 18.17 -18.54
C LEU A 18 29.09 19.54 -18.66
N THR A 19 28.36 20.62 -18.36
CA THR A 19 28.92 21.88 -17.83
C THR A 19 27.82 22.66 -17.08
N PRO A 20 28.05 23.15 -15.85
CA PRO A 20 27.11 24.05 -15.19
C PRO A 20 27.25 25.47 -15.74
N VAL A 21 26.14 26.21 -15.83
CA VAL A 21 26.13 27.63 -16.19
C VAL A 21 25.64 28.42 -14.98
N THR A 22 26.58 28.93 -14.18
CA THR A 22 26.32 30.05 -13.28
C THR A 22 26.15 31.31 -14.11
N VAL A 23 25.05 32.04 -13.88
CA VAL A 23 24.84 33.38 -14.44
C VAL A 23 25.00 34.38 -13.31
N LEU A 24 26.12 35.10 -13.32
CA LEU A 24 26.24 36.37 -12.59
C LEU A 24 25.86 37.51 -13.55
N ALA A 25 25.01 38.41 -13.07
CA ALA A 25 24.83 39.72 -13.69
C ALA A 25 25.65 40.74 -12.88
N GLU A 26 26.57 41.45 -13.51
CA GLU A 26 27.31 42.54 -12.86
C GLU A 26 26.45 43.80 -12.79
N GLU A 27 26.29 44.36 -11.59
CA GLU A 27 25.86 45.74 -11.43
C GLU A 27 26.97 46.72 -11.86
N ASN A 28 26.58 47.91 -12.34
CA ASN A 28 27.55 48.98 -12.64
C ASN A 28 27.31 50.18 -11.72
N GLN A 29 28.39 50.77 -11.21
CA GLN A 29 28.42 51.52 -9.96
C GLN A 29 27.98 52.99 -10.07
N THR A 30 27.55 53.57 -8.94
CA THR A 30 28.03 54.90 -8.50
C THR A 30 28.14 55.02 -6.97
N SER A 31 29.35 54.97 -6.40
CA SER A 31 29.92 56.05 -5.55
C SER A 31 31.21 55.68 -4.77
N SER A 32 32.28 56.45 -5.04
CA SER A 32 33.39 56.85 -4.14
C SER A 32 34.15 55.85 -3.23
N SER A 33 35.32 55.39 -3.72
CA SER A 33 36.69 55.50 -3.11
C SER A 33 36.96 55.08 -1.64
N VAL A 34 38.08 54.38 -1.31
CA VAL A 34 39.47 54.92 -1.27
C VAL A 34 40.56 53.80 -1.19
N SER A 35 41.73 54.05 -1.81
CA SER A 35 43.11 53.45 -1.63
C SER A 35 43.40 51.94 -1.74
N GLU A 36 44.29 51.60 -2.69
CA GLU A 36 45.63 50.94 -2.56
C GLU A 36 45.94 49.98 -1.37
N THR A 37 46.73 48.89 -1.49
CA THR A 37 47.73 48.46 -2.51
C THR A 37 47.84 46.91 -2.61
N ALA A 38 48.70 46.35 -3.47
CA ALA A 38 48.77 44.91 -3.82
C ALA A 38 50.06 44.17 -3.38
N ASN A 39 50.03 42.82 -3.28
CA ASN A 39 50.90 41.89 -4.07
C ASN A 39 50.88 40.39 -3.69
N ALA A 40 51.12 39.55 -4.72
CA ALA A 40 51.80 38.23 -4.74
C ALA A 40 51.08 36.92 -4.25
N PRO A 41 51.49 35.72 -4.75
CA PRO A 41 50.62 34.53 -4.84
C PRO A 41 51.31 33.19 -4.38
N ASP A 42 50.97 32.07 -5.05
CA ASP A 42 51.52 30.68 -5.01
C ASP A 42 50.80 29.73 -4.00
N GLU A 43 50.13 28.63 -4.44
CA GLU A 43 50.60 27.30 -4.92
C GLU A 43 51.01 26.33 -3.77
N ASP A 44 50.71 25.01 -3.75
CA ASP A 44 49.99 24.11 -4.67
C ASP A 44 49.50 22.79 -4.00
N LYS A 45 48.53 22.09 -4.63
CA LYS A 45 48.14 20.64 -4.64
C LYS A 45 48.12 19.71 -3.40
N MET A 46 47.32 18.64 -3.58
CA MET A 46 47.08 17.48 -2.69
C MET A 46 48.23 16.45 -2.64
N PRO A 47 48.13 15.44 -1.77
CA PRO A 47 48.23 14.05 -2.24
C PRO A 47 47.14 13.11 -1.69
N GLY A 48 47.16 11.84 -2.10
CA GLY A 48 46.35 10.73 -1.58
C GLY A 48 47.08 9.38 -1.69
N ASP A 49 46.38 8.31 -1.30
CA ASP A 49 46.73 6.87 -1.36
C ASP A 49 47.97 6.37 -0.57
N GLY A 50 47.81 5.22 0.11
CA GLY A 50 48.89 4.51 0.81
C GLY A 50 48.38 3.34 1.68
N GLU A 51 48.92 2.13 1.46
CA GLU A 51 48.50 0.88 2.11
C GLU A 51 49.34 0.48 3.36
N ASN A 52 48.89 -0.60 4.01
CA ASN A 52 49.66 -1.62 4.76
C ASN A 52 50.08 -1.36 6.23
N GLY A 53 50.09 -2.47 6.99
CA GLY A 53 50.96 -2.67 8.15
C GLY A 53 50.25 -2.75 9.51
N GLY A 54 49.94 -3.97 9.97
CA GLY A 54 49.68 -4.24 11.39
C GLY A 54 50.95 -4.80 12.08
N GLY A 55 50.96 -4.81 13.42
CA GLY A 55 51.95 -5.57 14.19
C GLY A 55 52.38 -4.99 15.53
N ASP A 56 51.87 -5.60 16.60
CA ASP A 56 52.54 -5.85 17.89
C ASP A 56 52.97 -4.69 18.83
N GLY A 57 52.89 -4.97 20.13
CA GLY A 57 53.98 -4.58 21.04
C GLY A 57 53.62 -3.71 22.25
N THR A 58 53.42 -4.35 23.41
CA THR A 58 53.49 -3.76 24.77
C THR A 58 52.40 -2.72 25.15
N GLY A 59 51.97 -2.59 26.41
CA GLY A 59 52.31 -3.34 27.63
C GLY A 59 52.47 -2.42 28.84
N GLY A 60 51.41 -2.24 29.64
CA GLY A 60 51.37 -1.37 30.81
C GLY A 60 50.32 -1.82 31.83
N GLU A 61 50.63 -1.69 33.12
CA GLU A 61 50.01 -2.46 34.20
C GLU A 61 48.72 -1.87 34.79
N GLN A 62 47.93 -2.78 35.37
CA GLN A 62 46.96 -2.62 36.47
C GLN A 62 47.38 -1.66 37.62
N PRO A 63 46.50 -1.35 38.62
CA PRO A 63 45.03 -1.40 38.64
C PRO A 63 44.33 -0.23 39.42
N ALA A 64 42.99 -0.36 39.55
CA ALA A 64 42.19 -0.02 40.75
C ALA A 64 41.67 1.43 40.98
N SER A 65 40.53 1.43 41.69
CA SER A 65 39.68 2.51 42.21
C SER A 65 40.31 3.21 43.46
N PRO A 66 39.65 4.14 44.20
CA PRO A 66 38.24 4.61 44.12
C PRO A 66 37.99 6.13 44.36
N ASP A 67 36.69 6.48 44.41
CA ASP A 67 36.02 7.44 45.31
C ASP A 67 36.31 8.95 45.37
N LYS A 68 35.17 9.69 45.43
CA LYS A 68 34.81 10.81 46.32
C LYS A 68 35.21 12.27 46.01
N GLU A 69 34.18 13.13 46.19
CA GLU A 69 34.21 14.49 46.79
C GLU A 69 34.85 15.63 45.96
N THR A 70 34.46 16.91 46.06
CA THR A 70 33.56 17.63 47.02
C THR A 70 33.01 18.94 46.38
N ASP A 71 31.87 19.45 46.89
CA ASP A 71 31.46 20.88 46.96
C ASP A 71 31.34 21.69 45.62
N GLU A 72 30.87 22.95 45.53
CA GLU A 72 30.55 24.04 46.49
C GLU A 72 29.43 24.92 45.84
N GLU A 73 28.23 25.07 46.43
CA GLU A 73 27.73 26.15 47.32
C GLU A 73 27.36 27.53 46.67
N THR A 74 26.42 28.26 47.31
CA THR A 74 25.83 29.59 46.96
C THR A 74 24.88 29.61 45.73
N GLY A 75 23.78 30.38 45.64
CA GLY A 75 23.06 31.31 46.56
C GLY A 75 22.11 32.21 45.72
N SER A 76 21.04 32.86 46.17
CA SER A 76 20.34 32.94 47.48
C SER A 76 18.98 33.66 47.31
N GLU A 77 17.94 33.29 48.09
CA GLU A 77 16.78 34.10 48.56
C GLU A 77 15.98 34.98 47.55
N THR A 78 14.64 34.91 47.45
CA THR A 78 13.61 35.19 48.49
C THR A 78 12.22 34.67 47.99
N GLY A 79 11.18 34.46 48.81
CA GLY A 79 11.05 34.48 50.27
C GLY A 79 9.58 34.58 50.74
N ASN A 80 9.21 33.84 51.80
CA ASN A 80 7.88 33.72 52.45
C ASN A 80 6.81 32.96 51.62
N GLY A 81 5.89 32.16 52.19
CA GLY A 81 5.51 31.84 53.58
C GLY A 81 3.98 31.74 53.70
N GLU A 82 3.30 30.91 54.50
CA GLU A 82 3.63 29.98 55.61
C GLU A 82 2.83 28.66 55.37
N GLU A 83 3.14 27.41 55.73
CA GLU A 83 3.79 26.69 56.86
C GLU A 83 2.77 25.87 57.71
N THR A 84 3.28 24.85 58.45
CA THR A 84 2.60 23.81 59.28
C THR A 84 2.04 22.56 58.56
N GLY A 85 2.41 21.32 58.92
CA GLY A 85 3.52 20.84 59.78
C GLY A 85 3.42 19.35 60.19
N THR A 86 4.58 18.68 60.41
CA THR A 86 4.80 17.32 61.02
C THR A 86 4.08 16.12 60.35
N GLU A 87 4.70 15.12 59.68
CA GLU A 87 5.93 14.32 59.92
C GLU A 87 5.81 13.32 61.12
N PRO A 88 6.48 12.14 61.13
CA PRO A 88 6.13 10.92 60.36
C PRO A 88 6.08 9.63 61.23
N ASN A 89 5.94 8.43 60.62
CA ASN A 89 6.77 7.23 60.86
C ASN A 89 6.36 6.00 60.00
N ASP A 90 7.35 5.17 59.68
CA ASP A 90 7.31 3.85 58.98
C ASP A 90 7.56 2.72 60.05
N PRO A 91 7.76 1.39 59.78
CA PRO A 91 7.77 0.62 58.52
C PRO A 91 7.11 -0.78 58.54
N ASP A 92 7.30 -1.53 57.43
CA ASP A 92 7.42 -3.00 57.32
C ASP A 92 6.29 -3.96 57.81
N LYS A 93 5.60 -4.64 56.87
CA LYS A 93 5.78 -6.11 56.61
C LYS A 93 4.78 -6.79 55.65
N GLU A 94 5.33 -7.55 54.72
CA GLU A 94 4.78 -8.81 54.17
C GLU A 94 5.06 -10.00 55.16
N PRO A 95 4.46 -11.23 55.06
CA PRO A 95 4.23 -11.96 53.79
C PRO A 95 3.01 -12.94 53.68
N ALA A 96 2.79 -13.40 52.44
CA ALA A 96 2.40 -14.75 51.98
C ALA A 96 1.32 -15.64 52.68
N GLY A 97 0.40 -16.19 51.85
CA GLY A 97 0.26 -17.66 51.72
C GLY A 97 -1.14 -18.30 51.92
N GLY A 98 -1.56 -19.13 50.93
CA GLY A 98 -2.74 -20.03 50.95
C GLY A 98 -3.84 -19.59 49.96
N THR A 99 -4.33 -20.37 48.97
CA THR A 99 -4.81 -21.78 48.91
C THR A 99 -5.91 -22.07 49.95
N ASP A 100 -7.07 -22.66 49.63
CA ASP A 100 -7.46 -23.53 48.49
C ASP A 100 -8.98 -23.45 48.20
N ASN A 101 -9.49 -24.26 47.25
CA ASN A 101 -10.87 -24.30 46.76
C ASN A 101 -11.84 -25.06 47.70
N GLY A 102 -13.16 -24.82 47.57
CA GLY A 102 -14.17 -25.54 48.37
C GLY A 102 -15.65 -25.27 48.03
N ASP A 103 -16.13 -25.92 46.97
CA ASP A 103 -17.47 -26.53 46.77
C ASP A 103 -18.78 -25.89 47.32
N GLY A 104 -19.77 -25.75 46.42
CA GLY A 104 -21.03 -26.50 46.61
C GLY A 104 -22.33 -25.78 47.02
N THR A 105 -23.34 -25.84 46.13
CA THR A 105 -24.80 -25.68 46.40
C THR A 105 -25.27 -24.28 46.87
N GLY A 106 -26.56 -23.90 46.81
CA GLY A 106 -27.77 -24.56 46.28
C GLY A 106 -29.02 -23.66 46.44
N GLU A 107 -30.10 -24.04 45.74
CA GLU A 107 -31.44 -23.41 45.62
C GLU A 107 -32.02 -22.62 46.83
N GLU A 108 -32.77 -21.54 46.56
CA GLU A 108 -34.24 -21.54 46.80
C GLU A 108 -34.99 -20.45 46.00
N THR A 109 -36.32 -20.32 46.18
CA THR A 109 -37.27 -19.80 45.16
C THR A 109 -38.15 -18.60 45.59
N GLY A 110 -38.85 -17.93 44.65
CA GLY A 110 -39.92 -16.97 44.98
C GLY A 110 -40.60 -16.18 43.83
N SER A 111 -41.74 -16.70 43.33
CA SER A 111 -42.97 -16.02 42.76
C SER A 111 -42.94 -14.58 42.17
N GLY A 112 -43.73 -14.22 41.14
CA GLY A 112 -44.69 -14.99 40.30
C GLY A 112 -46.02 -14.27 39.97
N GLU A 113 -46.35 -14.17 38.67
CA GLU A 113 -47.71 -14.03 38.03
C GLU A 113 -48.57 -12.75 38.30
N ALA A 114 -49.61 -12.37 37.51
CA ALA A 114 -50.25 -12.95 36.31
C ALA A 114 -50.68 -11.86 35.28
N GLY A 115 -50.77 -12.18 33.97
CA GLY A 115 -52.04 -12.25 33.19
C GLY A 115 -52.12 -11.13 32.12
N ASP A 116 -53.09 -10.98 31.20
CA ASP A 116 -54.18 -11.80 30.59
C ASP A 116 -54.78 -10.96 29.42
N GLU A 117 -55.37 -11.41 28.30
CA GLU A 117 -55.43 -12.67 27.52
C GLU A 117 -55.97 -12.31 26.09
N THR A 118 -56.12 -13.29 25.17
CA THR A 118 -56.81 -13.27 23.84
C THR A 118 -56.06 -12.67 22.63
N GLY A 119 -56.03 -13.29 21.43
CA GLY A 119 -56.29 -14.71 21.08
C GLY A 119 -57.00 -14.94 19.73
N LYS A 120 -56.35 -15.64 18.77
CA LYS A 120 -57.05 -16.47 17.74
C LYS A 120 -56.13 -17.43 16.97
N THR A 121 -56.74 -18.48 16.43
CA THR A 121 -56.13 -19.69 15.84
C THR A 121 -56.59 -19.95 14.40
N THR A 122 -55.72 -20.56 13.57
CA THR A 122 -56.11 -21.64 12.61
C THR A 122 -54.87 -22.40 12.14
N ASP A 123 -54.76 -23.68 12.50
CA ASP A 123 -54.00 -24.68 11.76
C ASP A 123 -54.93 -25.46 10.82
N THR A 124 -54.41 -25.93 9.69
CA THR A 124 -55.01 -27.05 8.91
C THR A 124 -53.94 -27.84 8.14
N ASP A 125 -53.72 -29.07 8.60
CA ASP A 125 -53.35 -30.30 7.89
C ASP A 125 -52.60 -30.26 6.53
N GLY A 126 -51.50 -31.02 6.49
CA GLY A 126 -50.73 -31.34 5.28
C GLY A 126 -49.78 -32.52 5.49
N ASN A 127 -50.29 -33.66 5.97
CA ASN A 127 -49.51 -34.82 6.43
C ASN A 127 -49.67 -36.06 5.52
N THR A 128 -48.75 -37.04 5.67
CA THR A 128 -48.76 -38.42 5.12
C THR A 128 -48.45 -38.56 3.61
N ASN A 129 -47.77 -39.63 3.12
CA ASN A 129 -47.17 -40.77 3.82
C ASN A 129 -45.95 -41.41 3.08
N GLU A 130 -45.45 -42.50 3.67
CA GLU A 130 -44.33 -43.36 3.26
C GLU A 130 -44.56 -44.19 1.96
N GLU A 131 -43.54 -44.94 1.53
CA GLU A 131 -43.65 -46.15 0.69
C GLU A 131 -44.67 -47.18 1.28
N PRO A 132 -45.15 -48.21 0.54
CA PRO A 132 -44.69 -48.74 -0.76
C PRO A 132 -45.83 -49.05 -1.77
N GLY A 133 -45.56 -49.77 -2.86
CA GLY A 133 -46.60 -50.59 -3.49
C GLY A 133 -46.53 -50.83 -5.01
N SER A 134 -46.36 -52.09 -5.37
CA SER A 134 -46.54 -52.71 -6.70
C SER A 134 -47.97 -52.62 -7.28
N GLU A 135 -48.07 -52.59 -8.62
CA GLU A 135 -48.94 -53.44 -9.47
C GLU A 135 -48.45 -53.30 -10.95
N GLU A 136 -48.13 -54.39 -11.67
CA GLU A 136 -48.98 -55.15 -12.61
C GLU A 136 -49.36 -54.41 -13.93
N ASN A 137 -49.33 -54.99 -15.14
CA ASN A 137 -49.03 -56.37 -15.60
C ASN A 137 -48.60 -56.42 -17.11
N THR A 138 -48.59 -57.63 -17.69
CA THR A 138 -48.56 -58.05 -19.12
C THR A 138 -47.22 -58.16 -19.88
N ASP A 139 -46.66 -59.39 -19.82
CA ASP A 139 -46.41 -60.33 -20.95
C ASP A 139 -45.40 -59.98 -22.08
N GLY A 140 -44.73 -61.00 -22.68
CA GLY A 140 -43.86 -60.74 -23.85
C GLY A 140 -42.72 -61.71 -24.28
N THR A 141 -42.51 -62.88 -23.66
CA THR A 141 -41.74 -64.05 -24.18
C THR A 141 -40.34 -63.88 -24.84
N ASN A 142 -39.27 -64.40 -24.21
CA ASN A 142 -38.40 -65.52 -24.69
C ASN A 142 -36.93 -65.49 -24.21
N THR A 143 -36.49 -66.59 -23.57
CA THR A 143 -35.09 -67.08 -23.48
C THR A 143 -34.84 -68.13 -24.59
N PRO A 144 -33.58 -68.54 -24.90
CA PRO A 144 -32.79 -69.54 -24.14
C PRO A 144 -31.27 -69.19 -24.03
N ASP A 145 -30.38 -69.89 -23.30
CA ASP A 145 -30.50 -70.93 -22.25
C ASP A 145 -29.21 -71.00 -21.38
N GLU A 146 -29.36 -71.68 -20.23
CA GLU A 146 -28.45 -72.45 -19.32
C GLU A 146 -26.91 -72.48 -19.55
N GLU A 147 -26.02 -72.63 -18.53
CA GLU A 147 -25.95 -73.75 -17.56
C GLU A 147 -25.49 -73.38 -16.11
N LYS A 148 -25.34 -74.39 -15.23
CA LYS A 148 -25.45 -74.27 -13.75
C LYS A 148 -24.21 -74.60 -12.91
N THR A 149 -24.29 -74.13 -11.66
CA THR A 149 -23.69 -74.53 -10.36
C THR A 149 -23.67 -76.06 -10.06
N PRO A 150 -23.14 -76.59 -8.90
CA PRO A 150 -22.70 -75.95 -7.63
C PRO A 150 -21.37 -76.51 -7.00
N ALA A 151 -21.10 -76.14 -5.73
CA ALA A 151 -20.31 -76.93 -4.75
C ALA A 151 -21.26 -77.63 -3.75
N PRO A 152 -20.87 -78.71 -3.02
CA PRO A 152 -20.31 -78.51 -1.66
C PRO A 152 -19.39 -79.66 -1.12
N ASP A 153 -19.20 -79.64 0.21
CA ASP A 153 -18.92 -80.74 1.16
C ASP A 153 -17.48 -81.09 1.63
N GLN A 154 -17.42 -81.34 2.95
CA GLN A 154 -16.30 -81.77 3.80
C GLN A 154 -16.73 -83.01 4.61
N PRO A 155 -15.83 -83.97 4.88
CA PRO A 155 -16.01 -84.89 6.00
C PRO A 155 -14.82 -84.90 6.98
N SER A 156 -15.14 -85.09 8.27
CA SER A 156 -14.23 -85.03 9.41
C SER A 156 -13.40 -86.31 9.67
N SER A 157 -12.20 -86.19 10.24
CA SER A 157 -11.75 -86.99 11.42
C SER A 157 -10.35 -86.60 11.94
N GLN A 158 -10.15 -86.76 13.26
CA GLN A 158 -8.82 -86.92 13.90
C GLN A 158 -8.76 -88.34 14.52
N PRO A 159 -7.56 -88.88 14.81
CA PRO A 159 -7.10 -88.80 16.20
C PRO A 159 -5.57 -88.65 16.44
N SER A 160 -5.25 -88.01 17.57
CA SER A 160 -4.03 -88.02 18.41
C SER A 160 -2.82 -88.94 18.08
N SER A 161 -1.60 -88.37 18.08
CA SER A 161 -0.52 -88.72 19.04
C SER A 161 0.74 -87.84 18.94
N GLN A 162 1.28 -87.39 20.08
CA GLN A 162 2.69 -86.97 20.28
C GLN A 162 3.50 -88.14 20.93
N PRO A 163 4.85 -88.11 21.06
CA PRO A 163 5.78 -86.97 20.98
C PRO A 163 7.12 -87.17 20.20
N SER A 164 7.91 -86.09 20.15
CA SER A 164 9.40 -86.01 20.15
C SER A 164 10.24 -86.71 19.05
N SER A 165 10.76 -85.90 18.12
CA SER A 165 12.22 -85.65 17.99
C SER A 165 12.53 -84.53 16.97
N GLN A 166 13.34 -83.53 17.35
CA GLN A 166 14.04 -82.61 16.44
C GLN A 166 15.39 -83.23 16.01
N PRO A 167 16.12 -82.66 15.02
CA PRO A 167 15.75 -81.58 14.10
C PRO A 167 15.95 -81.94 12.60
N ASP A 168 15.48 -81.08 11.70
CA ASP A 168 16.34 -80.54 10.63
C ASP A 168 15.74 -79.26 10.03
N SER A 169 16.55 -78.50 9.29
CA SER A 169 16.22 -77.13 8.84
C SER A 169 15.57 -77.05 7.46
N GLN A 170 14.56 -76.17 7.33
CA GLN A 170 14.28 -75.47 6.07
C GLN A 170 14.67 -73.99 6.25
N PRO A 171 15.33 -73.37 5.25
CA PRO A 171 15.55 -71.92 5.24
C PRO A 171 14.24 -71.17 4.91
N PRO A 172 14.08 -69.91 5.36
CA PRO A 172 13.05 -69.03 4.84
C PRO A 172 13.31 -68.71 3.36
N ALA A 173 12.24 -68.44 2.60
CA ALA A 173 12.36 -68.05 1.20
C ALA A 173 12.55 -66.53 1.06
N PRO A 174 13.64 -66.05 0.45
CA PRO A 174 13.75 -64.65 0.03
C PRO A 174 12.99 -64.47 -1.30
N ASN A 175 12.02 -63.56 -1.33
CA ASN A 175 11.28 -63.25 -2.55
C ASN A 175 11.91 -62.09 -3.35
N ASN A 176 13.17 -61.77 -3.06
CA ASN A 176 13.95 -60.68 -3.67
C ASN A 176 14.44 -61.08 -5.07
N ALA A 177 13.53 -61.10 -6.04
CA ALA A 177 13.92 -61.06 -7.45
C ALA A 177 14.43 -59.64 -7.80
N PRO A 178 15.62 -59.47 -8.38
CA PRO A 178 16.16 -58.14 -8.68
C PRO A 178 15.34 -57.42 -9.76
N VAL A 179 15.16 -56.11 -9.60
CA VAL A 179 14.25 -55.33 -10.43
C VAL A 179 15.00 -54.83 -11.68
N LEU A 180 14.66 -55.40 -12.83
CA LEU A 180 15.30 -55.13 -14.12
C LEU A 180 14.85 -53.80 -14.73
N LEU A 181 15.49 -52.71 -14.30
CA LEU A 181 15.38 -51.36 -14.88
C LEU A 181 15.63 -51.37 -16.40
N ARG A 182 14.63 -50.96 -17.19
CA ARG A 182 14.75 -50.79 -18.64
C ARG A 182 14.61 -49.32 -19.02
N ALA A 183 15.47 -48.84 -19.90
CA ALA A 183 15.38 -47.48 -20.42
C ALA A 183 14.05 -47.27 -21.18
N GLY A 184 13.26 -46.28 -20.75
CA GLY A 184 11.96 -45.94 -21.33
C GLY A 184 10.74 -46.70 -20.77
N GLU A 185 10.90 -47.60 -19.79
CA GLU A 185 9.77 -48.23 -19.08
C GLU A 185 9.80 -47.80 -17.59
N ARG A 186 8.66 -47.33 -17.06
CA ARG A 186 8.51 -47.04 -15.62
C ARG A 186 8.77 -48.31 -14.83
N THR A 187 9.69 -48.24 -13.90
CA THR A 187 10.12 -49.39 -13.10
C THR A 187 9.71 -49.19 -11.65
N GLU A 188 8.82 -50.05 -11.17
CA GLU A 188 8.18 -49.92 -9.86
C GLU A 188 8.84 -50.87 -8.85
N ILE A 189 9.21 -50.33 -7.69
CA ILE A 189 9.92 -51.02 -6.62
C ILE A 189 9.09 -50.93 -5.34
N GLU A 190 8.48 -52.05 -4.98
CA GLU A 190 7.74 -52.21 -3.74
C GLU A 190 8.70 -52.48 -2.57
N VAL A 191 8.65 -51.63 -1.54
CA VAL A 191 9.29 -51.83 -0.25
C VAL A 191 8.32 -52.65 0.62
N PRO A 192 8.71 -53.85 1.09
CA PRO A 192 7.79 -54.73 1.81
C PRO A 192 7.61 -54.35 3.29
N CYS A 193 6.53 -54.84 3.89
CA CYS A 193 5.95 -54.38 5.16
C CYS A 193 6.75 -54.70 6.45
N HIS A 194 8.08 -54.61 6.44
CA HIS A 194 8.94 -54.73 7.61
C HIS A 194 9.79 -53.45 7.77
N PRO A 195 9.88 -52.85 8.97
CA PRO A 195 10.75 -51.70 9.20
C PRO A 195 12.21 -52.14 9.11
N TYR A 196 12.92 -51.68 8.08
CA TYR A 196 14.31 -52.06 7.82
C TYR A 196 15.29 -51.20 8.63
N SER A 197 15.34 -51.43 9.94
CA SER A 197 16.35 -50.83 10.82
C SER A 197 17.70 -51.56 10.70
N PHE A 198 18.35 -51.49 9.54
CA PHE A 198 19.60 -52.21 9.25
C PHE A 198 20.80 -51.29 8.93
N ASP A 199 21.92 -51.61 9.58
CA ASP A 199 23.20 -50.89 9.57
C ASP A 199 24.04 -51.29 8.34
N PRO A 200 24.80 -50.36 7.72
CA PRO A 200 24.99 -50.16 6.26
C PRO A 200 23.97 -50.68 5.22
N GLU A 201 23.13 -51.66 5.55
CA GLU A 201 22.43 -52.48 4.57
C GLU A 201 21.31 -51.77 3.80
N LEU A 202 20.92 -50.51 4.09
CA LEU A 202 20.01 -49.78 3.20
C LEU A 202 20.66 -49.45 1.84
N GLU A 203 21.90 -48.94 1.86
CA GLU A 203 22.66 -48.67 0.63
C GLU A 203 22.95 -49.99 -0.11
N ASP A 204 23.16 -51.10 0.61
CA ASP A 204 23.37 -52.44 0.03
C ASP A 204 22.08 -53.14 -0.45
N PHE A 205 20.94 -52.96 0.21
CA PHE A 205 19.63 -53.49 -0.18
C PHE A 205 19.11 -52.83 -1.45
N LEU A 206 19.19 -51.50 -1.51
CA LEU A 206 18.90 -50.76 -2.74
C LEU A 206 19.92 -51.09 -3.82
N TRP A 207 21.22 -51.19 -3.48
CA TRP A 207 22.24 -51.68 -4.42
C TRP A 207 21.91 -53.05 -5.00
N ASP A 208 21.45 -54.02 -4.20
CA ASP A 208 21.10 -55.37 -4.67
C ASP A 208 19.83 -55.34 -5.53
N ILE A 209 18.81 -54.55 -5.17
CA ILE A 209 17.63 -54.32 -6.03
C ILE A 209 18.05 -53.77 -7.41
N PHE A 210 19.00 -52.84 -7.44
CA PHE A 210 19.38 -52.10 -8.65
C PHE A 210 20.53 -52.72 -9.48
N ASN A 211 21.46 -53.48 -8.89
CA ASN A 211 22.72 -53.90 -9.55
C ASN A 211 22.90 -55.42 -9.76
N TYR A 212 22.08 -56.29 -9.17
CA TYR A 212 22.32 -57.76 -9.23
C TYR A 212 22.28 -58.35 -10.65
N THR A 213 21.75 -57.59 -11.61
CA THR A 213 21.69 -57.93 -13.04
C THR A 213 23.06 -58.21 -13.66
N ASN A 214 24.13 -57.53 -13.21
CA ASN A 214 25.49 -57.67 -13.75
C ASN A 214 26.16 -59.03 -13.47
N ALA A 215 25.67 -59.81 -12.50
CA ALA A 215 26.26 -61.11 -12.15
C ALA A 215 25.72 -62.29 -12.99
N GLY A 216 24.51 -62.15 -13.55
CA GLY A 216 23.77 -63.27 -14.15
C GLY A 216 23.70 -63.30 -15.68
N PHE A 217 23.59 -62.14 -16.34
CA PHE A 217 23.29 -62.07 -17.78
C PHE A 217 24.55 -61.74 -18.60
N LYS A 218 24.98 -62.68 -19.44
CA LYS A 218 26.14 -62.53 -20.34
C LYS A 218 25.81 -62.00 -21.73
N ASP A 219 24.53 -61.91 -22.07
CA ASP A 219 24.03 -61.47 -23.36
C ASP A 219 23.39 -60.07 -23.22
N ASN A 220 23.82 -59.12 -24.05
CA ASN A 220 23.50 -57.67 -24.03
C ASN A 220 23.89 -56.84 -22.76
N PRO A 221 25.17 -56.46 -22.61
CA PRO A 221 25.62 -55.43 -21.65
C PRO A 221 25.23 -53.96 -22.01
N GLY A 222 24.26 -53.76 -22.91
CA GLY A 222 23.96 -52.47 -23.52
C GLY A 222 22.85 -51.66 -22.84
N ASP A 223 21.82 -52.35 -22.34
CA ASP A 223 20.48 -51.77 -22.16
C ASP A 223 20.10 -51.51 -20.69
N TYR A 224 21.00 -51.81 -19.74
CA TYR A 224 20.75 -51.81 -18.29
C TYR A 224 21.86 -51.03 -17.55
N LYS A 225 21.63 -49.75 -17.22
CA LYS A 225 22.57 -48.88 -16.50
C LYS A 225 21.89 -47.81 -15.64
N LEU A 226 21.32 -48.23 -14.51
CA LEU A 226 21.47 -47.40 -13.32
C LEU A 226 22.95 -47.42 -12.92
N LEU A 227 23.47 -46.30 -12.42
CA LEU A 227 24.88 -46.16 -12.07
C LEU A 227 25.00 -45.85 -10.58
N VAL A 228 24.87 -46.88 -9.74
CA VAL A 228 25.24 -46.73 -8.34
C VAL A 228 26.75 -46.64 -8.26
N THR A 229 27.27 -45.45 -7.99
CA THR A 229 28.71 -45.17 -7.98
C THR A 229 29.24 -45.21 -6.57
N GLU A 230 30.27 -46.02 -6.32
CA GLU A 230 31.18 -45.76 -5.22
C GLU A 230 31.99 -44.51 -5.55
N SER A 231 31.73 -43.42 -4.84
CA SER A 231 32.58 -42.23 -4.91
C SER A 231 33.75 -42.41 -3.94
N GLN A 232 34.90 -42.84 -4.46
CA GLN A 232 36.17 -42.63 -3.75
C GLN A 232 36.54 -41.15 -3.84
N ASP A 233 36.17 -40.38 -2.83
CA ASP A 233 36.73 -39.03 -2.67
C ASP A 233 38.18 -39.16 -2.21
N SER A 234 39.09 -38.51 -2.93
CA SER A 234 40.53 -38.82 -2.88
C SER A 234 41.27 -38.28 -1.66
N ALA A 235 40.55 -37.65 -0.72
CA ALA A 235 41.09 -37.07 0.51
C ALA A 235 41.02 -38.02 1.72
N GLU A 236 39.97 -38.84 1.84
CA GLU A 236 39.79 -39.76 2.98
C GLU A 236 39.28 -41.14 2.54
N ASN A 237 39.74 -42.18 3.23
CA ASN A 237 39.62 -43.58 2.80
C ASN A 237 38.24 -44.22 3.11
N SER A 238 37.16 -43.43 3.02
CA SER A 238 35.77 -43.89 3.19
C SER A 238 35.11 -44.15 1.83
N GLN A 239 34.78 -45.41 1.52
CA GLN A 239 33.89 -45.71 0.38
C GLN A 239 32.47 -45.26 0.72
N ARG A 240 31.83 -44.50 -0.16
CA ARG A 240 30.44 -44.03 -0.02
C ARG A 240 29.65 -44.39 -1.28
N LYS A 241 28.41 -44.88 -1.15
CA LYS A 241 27.58 -45.33 -2.29
C LYS A 241 26.49 -44.30 -2.56
N LEU A 242 26.42 -43.80 -3.79
CA LEU A 242 25.40 -42.84 -4.23
C LEU A 242 24.50 -43.46 -5.29
N LEU A 243 23.18 -43.36 -5.10
CA LEU A 243 22.19 -43.90 -6.03
C LEU A 243 21.82 -42.85 -7.08
N ASN A 244 22.49 -42.91 -8.24
CA ASN A 244 22.26 -41.98 -9.34
C ASN A 244 21.18 -42.50 -10.30
N ILE A 245 20.05 -41.80 -10.39
CA ILE A 245 18.97 -42.05 -11.35
C ILE A 245 19.33 -41.36 -12.67
N THR A 246 19.70 -42.15 -13.67
CA THR A 246 20.34 -41.67 -14.91
C THR A 246 19.34 -41.43 -16.06
N SER A 247 19.83 -40.78 -17.12
CA SER A 247 19.04 -40.42 -18.31
C SER A 247 18.30 -41.61 -18.93
N GLY A 248 16.99 -41.48 -19.07
CA GLY A 248 16.12 -42.48 -19.71
C GLY A 248 15.49 -43.51 -18.77
N TYR A 249 15.65 -43.39 -17.45
CA TYR A 249 14.98 -44.23 -16.45
C TYR A 249 13.93 -43.44 -15.66
N ASP A 250 12.79 -44.07 -15.42
CA ASP A 250 11.71 -43.61 -14.53
C ASP A 250 11.53 -44.67 -13.44
N VAL A 251 11.73 -44.28 -12.18
CA VAL A 251 11.77 -45.18 -11.01
C VAL A 251 10.69 -44.77 -10.03
N LEU A 252 9.77 -45.67 -9.69
CA LEU A 252 8.88 -45.52 -8.54
C LEU A 252 9.43 -46.29 -7.35
N LEU A 253 9.63 -45.61 -6.22
CA LEU A 253 9.80 -46.22 -4.91
C LEU A 253 8.48 -46.12 -4.14
N THR A 254 7.90 -47.25 -3.73
CA THR A 254 6.63 -47.26 -3.00
C THR A 254 6.59 -48.28 -1.87
N GLY A 255 6.01 -47.95 -0.73
CA GLY A 255 5.72 -48.92 0.33
C GLY A 255 4.48 -49.75 0.03
N GLN A 256 4.46 -51.01 0.49
CA GLN A 256 3.32 -51.92 0.33
C GLN A 256 2.11 -51.58 1.22
N THR A 257 2.31 -50.87 2.34
CA THR A 257 1.25 -50.56 3.31
C THR A 257 1.17 -49.09 3.74
N GLY A 258 2.09 -48.24 3.29
CA GLY A 258 2.16 -46.82 3.67
C GLY A 258 2.76 -46.58 5.06
N ASN A 259 3.29 -47.63 5.70
CA ASN A 259 3.93 -47.56 7.02
C ASN A 259 5.42 -47.97 6.96
N GLU A 260 5.95 -48.20 5.75
CA GLU A 260 7.34 -48.56 5.53
C GLU A 260 8.27 -47.38 5.78
N ILE A 261 9.31 -47.60 6.59
CA ILE A 261 10.37 -46.64 6.91
C ILE A 261 11.70 -47.20 6.43
N LEU A 262 12.43 -46.41 5.64
CA LEU A 262 13.81 -46.65 5.22
C LEU A 262 14.72 -45.62 5.88
N THR A 263 15.55 -46.06 6.83
CA THR A 263 16.43 -45.20 7.62
C THR A 263 17.83 -45.15 7.02
N SER A 264 18.23 -44.00 6.49
CA SER A 264 19.49 -43.78 5.77
C SER A 264 20.65 -43.34 6.68
N LYS A 265 20.87 -44.15 7.72
CA LYS A 265 21.86 -43.98 8.80
C LYS A 265 23.10 -43.16 8.39
N ALA A 266 23.41 -42.12 9.15
CA ALA A 266 24.61 -41.33 8.96
C ALA A 266 25.89 -42.16 9.22
N PRO A 267 27.00 -41.94 8.48
CA PRO A 267 28.28 -42.59 8.77
C PRO A 267 28.78 -42.27 10.18
N THR A 268 29.02 -43.31 10.99
CA THR A 268 29.38 -43.18 12.42
C THR A 268 30.71 -42.47 12.68
N ASP A 269 31.55 -42.39 11.65
CA ASP A 269 32.95 -41.96 11.74
C ASP A 269 33.14 -40.54 11.19
N ALA A 270 32.07 -39.71 11.22
CA ALA A 270 32.12 -38.29 10.86
C ALA A 270 32.88 -37.48 11.92
N VAL A 271 34.21 -37.51 11.84
CA VAL A 271 35.12 -36.65 12.61
C VAL A 271 34.80 -35.17 12.31
N GLU A 272 34.78 -34.32 13.34
CA GLU A 272 34.69 -32.86 13.17
C GLU A 272 35.86 -32.40 12.26
N PRO A 273 35.58 -31.83 11.07
CA PRO A 273 36.65 -31.43 10.16
C PRO A 273 37.41 -30.23 10.73
N ALA A 274 38.70 -30.12 10.38
CA ALA A 274 39.45 -28.91 10.65
C ALA A 274 38.81 -27.69 9.93
N GLU A 275 38.89 -26.52 10.57
CA GLU A 275 38.33 -25.27 10.05
C GLU A 275 38.70 -25.03 8.57
N GLY A 276 37.68 -24.80 7.73
CA GLY A 276 37.85 -24.47 6.31
C GLY A 276 37.57 -25.59 5.30
N VAL A 277 37.17 -26.79 5.74
CA VAL A 277 36.65 -27.83 4.83
C VAL A 277 35.15 -27.64 4.61
N THR A 278 34.73 -27.42 3.35
CA THR A 278 33.31 -27.38 2.97
C THR A 278 32.74 -28.80 2.84
N PHE A 279 31.74 -29.13 3.65
CA PHE A 279 31.04 -30.42 3.62
C PHE A 279 30.27 -30.59 2.30
N ARG A 280 30.87 -31.29 1.33
CA ARG A 280 30.19 -31.62 0.06
C ARG A 280 28.96 -32.51 0.34
N THR A 281 27.80 -32.05 -0.11
CA THR A 281 26.50 -32.75 -0.06
C THR A 281 26.61 -34.27 -0.25
N ASN A 282 26.18 -35.03 0.76
CA ASN A 282 26.15 -36.51 0.74
C ASN A 282 24.69 -37.01 0.79
N PRO A 283 23.93 -36.88 -0.31
CA PRO A 283 22.55 -37.36 -0.38
C PRO A 283 22.47 -38.88 -0.38
N LEU A 284 21.26 -39.41 -0.22
CA LEU A 284 20.94 -40.82 -0.52
C LEU A 284 20.73 -41.02 -2.04
N PHE A 285 19.98 -40.11 -2.67
CA PHE A 285 19.66 -40.16 -4.10
C PHE A 285 20.18 -38.94 -4.86
N VAL A 286 20.66 -39.18 -6.08
CA VAL A 286 20.95 -38.12 -7.06
C VAL A 286 20.11 -38.37 -8.30
N VAL A 287 19.28 -37.42 -8.71
CA VAL A 287 18.53 -37.50 -9.97
C VAL A 287 19.30 -36.74 -11.04
N GLU A 288 19.94 -37.46 -11.94
CA GLU A 288 20.75 -36.92 -13.03
C GLU A 288 19.89 -36.48 -14.24
N SER A 289 20.51 -35.76 -15.18
CA SER A 289 19.81 -35.15 -16.32
C SER A 289 19.05 -36.18 -17.17
N GLY A 290 17.73 -36.02 -17.27
CA GLY A 290 16.80 -36.92 -17.97
C GLY A 290 16.43 -38.20 -17.20
N GLY A 291 16.79 -38.33 -15.92
CA GLY A 291 16.26 -39.35 -15.01
C GLY A 291 15.02 -38.84 -14.27
N THR A 292 14.11 -39.75 -13.90
CA THR A 292 12.92 -39.46 -13.09
C THR A 292 12.84 -40.38 -11.87
N LEU A 293 12.57 -39.81 -10.70
CA LEU A 293 12.32 -40.52 -9.45
C LEU A 293 10.93 -40.12 -8.92
N THR A 294 10.06 -41.10 -8.69
CA THR A 294 8.78 -40.94 -7.99
C THR A 294 8.85 -41.63 -6.62
N ILE A 295 8.28 -41.02 -5.58
CA ILE A 295 8.12 -41.61 -4.25
C ILE A 295 6.64 -41.54 -3.84
N SER A 296 6.09 -42.63 -3.29
CA SER A 296 4.73 -42.71 -2.73
C SER A 296 4.68 -43.66 -1.54
N ASN A 297 3.75 -43.47 -0.59
CA ASN A 297 3.49 -44.42 0.52
C ASN A 297 4.76 -44.95 1.24
N LEU A 298 5.76 -44.10 1.47
CA LEU A 298 7.10 -44.50 1.91
C LEU A 298 7.78 -43.38 2.70
N THR A 299 8.27 -43.71 3.89
CA THR A 299 9.09 -42.79 4.70
C THR A 299 10.57 -42.99 4.42
N LEU A 300 11.26 -41.93 4.01
CA LEU A 300 12.70 -41.80 4.00
C LEU A 300 13.15 -41.02 5.23
N ASP A 301 13.72 -41.73 6.19
CA ASP A 301 14.30 -41.16 7.41
C ASP A 301 15.80 -40.91 7.18
N ALA A 302 16.27 -39.69 7.42
CA ALA A 302 17.66 -39.31 7.21
C ALA A 302 18.58 -39.73 8.36
N ASP A 303 18.07 -39.99 9.58
CA ASP A 303 18.87 -40.31 10.78
C ASP A 303 20.14 -39.45 10.93
N GLY A 304 19.96 -38.13 10.86
CA GLY A 304 21.04 -37.16 10.97
C GLY A 304 21.86 -36.93 9.69
N ARG A 305 21.55 -37.58 8.56
CA ARG A 305 22.19 -37.29 7.26
C ARG A 305 21.88 -35.85 6.82
N ALA A 306 22.87 -35.20 6.19
CA ALA A 306 22.78 -33.78 5.83
C ALA A 306 21.64 -33.46 4.83
N ASN A 307 21.47 -34.27 3.79
CA ASN A 307 20.41 -34.10 2.78
C ASN A 307 19.92 -35.50 2.34
N LEU A 308 18.68 -35.62 1.84
CA LEU A 308 18.17 -36.90 1.29
C LEU A 308 18.32 -36.97 -0.24
N ILE A 309 17.90 -35.95 -0.98
CA ILE A 309 17.85 -35.99 -2.45
C ILE A 309 18.46 -34.74 -3.09
N VAL A 310 19.30 -34.95 -4.12
CA VAL A 310 19.80 -33.89 -5.01
C VAL A 310 19.29 -34.11 -6.42
N VAL A 311 18.50 -33.18 -6.96
CA VAL A 311 18.05 -33.19 -8.36
C VAL A 311 19.00 -32.29 -9.18
N LYS A 312 19.53 -32.79 -10.29
CA LYS A 312 20.42 -32.05 -11.21
C LYS A 312 19.62 -31.38 -12.33
N GLU A 313 20.28 -30.49 -13.09
CA GLU A 313 19.69 -29.81 -14.24
C GLU A 313 19.11 -30.82 -15.25
N GLY A 314 17.79 -30.74 -15.47
CA GLY A 314 17.04 -31.67 -16.34
C GLY A 314 16.67 -33.02 -15.72
N GLY A 315 17.00 -33.29 -14.45
CA GLY A 315 16.42 -34.40 -13.68
C GLY A 315 15.03 -34.05 -13.11
N THR A 316 14.22 -35.05 -12.78
CA THR A 316 12.85 -34.86 -12.22
C THR A 316 12.61 -35.69 -10.96
N LEU A 317 12.14 -35.05 -9.89
CA LEU A 317 11.65 -35.70 -8.67
C LEU A 317 10.13 -35.46 -8.52
N ILE A 318 9.38 -36.51 -8.21
CA ILE A 318 7.94 -36.46 -7.96
C ILE A 318 7.65 -37.06 -6.59
N LEU A 319 6.93 -36.32 -5.73
CA LEU A 319 6.37 -36.80 -4.47
C LEU A 319 4.86 -36.92 -4.61
N GLU A 320 4.35 -38.14 -4.45
CA GLU A 320 2.91 -38.46 -4.42
C GLU A 320 2.46 -38.70 -2.96
N ASP A 321 1.18 -39.03 -2.77
CA ASP A 321 0.63 -39.27 -1.45
C ASP A 321 1.37 -40.38 -0.65
N GLY A 322 1.44 -40.17 0.66
CA GLY A 322 2.11 -41.06 1.60
C GLY A 322 3.64 -41.07 1.54
N ALA A 323 4.28 -40.31 0.63
CA ALA A 323 5.72 -40.06 0.71
C ALA A 323 6.04 -39.19 1.94
N VAL A 324 7.07 -39.54 2.72
CA VAL A 324 7.54 -38.72 3.86
C VAL A 324 9.06 -38.62 3.81
N LEU A 325 9.61 -37.41 3.93
CA LEU A 325 11.05 -37.15 4.04
C LEU A 325 11.31 -36.49 5.39
N THR A 326 12.22 -37.03 6.22
CA THR A 326 12.37 -36.55 7.59
C THR A 326 13.77 -36.65 8.21
N ASN A 327 13.99 -35.95 9.33
CA ASN A 327 15.18 -35.98 10.20
C ASN A 327 16.53 -35.53 9.58
N CYS A 328 16.48 -34.71 8.53
CA CYS A 328 17.69 -34.18 7.88
C CYS A 328 18.36 -33.09 8.74
N VAL A 329 19.70 -33.02 8.73
CA VAL A 329 20.45 -31.92 9.40
C VAL A 329 20.53 -30.66 8.54
N GLY A 330 20.28 -30.76 7.23
CA GLY A 330 20.06 -29.64 6.31
C GLY A 330 18.83 -29.90 5.43
N SER A 331 18.88 -29.44 4.17
CA SER A 331 17.75 -29.52 3.24
C SER A 331 17.40 -30.97 2.87
N ALA A 332 16.15 -31.39 3.03
CA ALA A 332 15.72 -32.72 2.56
C ALA A 332 15.89 -32.87 1.04
N ILE A 333 15.58 -31.80 0.29
CA ILE A 333 15.71 -31.74 -1.16
C ILE A 333 16.53 -30.52 -1.58
N ILE A 334 17.56 -30.74 -2.39
CA ILE A 334 18.25 -29.70 -3.16
C ILE A 334 17.89 -29.90 -4.64
N ASN A 335 17.11 -28.98 -5.20
CA ASN A 335 16.63 -29.07 -6.58
C ASN A 335 17.35 -28.10 -7.51
N TYR A 336 18.02 -28.62 -8.55
CA TYR A 336 18.51 -27.86 -9.71
C TYR A 336 17.79 -28.26 -11.02
N GLY A 337 16.77 -29.13 -10.95
CA GLY A 337 15.96 -29.59 -12.07
C GLY A 337 14.48 -29.33 -11.84
N THR A 338 13.65 -30.35 -11.99
CA THR A 338 12.21 -30.30 -11.73
C THR A 338 11.86 -31.04 -10.44
N LEU A 339 11.06 -30.41 -9.58
CA LEU A 339 10.38 -31.01 -8.43
C LEU A 339 8.87 -30.84 -8.59
N GLU A 340 8.13 -31.95 -8.50
CA GLU A 340 6.66 -31.95 -8.37
C GLU A 340 6.26 -32.56 -7.03
N MET A 341 5.62 -31.78 -6.16
CA MET A 341 5.02 -32.27 -4.91
C MET A 341 3.50 -32.28 -5.05
N ARG A 342 2.96 -33.45 -5.36
CA ARG A 342 1.53 -33.70 -5.57
C ARG A 342 0.85 -34.12 -4.27
N GLY A 343 1.60 -34.85 -3.43
CA GLY A 343 1.21 -35.27 -2.09
C GLY A 343 2.43 -35.38 -1.16
N GLY A 344 2.25 -36.08 -0.03
CA GLY A 344 3.33 -36.40 0.90
C GLY A 344 3.71 -35.29 1.89
N SER A 345 4.82 -35.49 2.61
CA SER A 345 5.30 -34.61 3.67
C SER A 345 6.82 -34.46 3.70
N ILE A 346 7.31 -33.28 4.08
CA ILE A 346 8.72 -33.01 4.43
C ILE A 346 8.75 -32.37 5.81
N THR A 347 9.37 -33.01 6.81
CA THR A 347 9.24 -32.62 8.22
C THR A 347 10.46 -32.96 9.09
N ASN A 348 10.67 -32.22 10.18
CA ASN A 348 11.82 -32.35 11.10
C ASN A 348 13.20 -32.25 10.42
N SER A 349 13.28 -31.59 9.26
CA SER A 349 14.54 -31.29 8.56
C SER A 349 15.10 -29.93 8.97
N ASP A 350 16.43 -29.74 8.88
CA ASP A 350 17.14 -28.49 9.26
C ASP A 350 17.00 -28.12 10.77
N ALA A 351 16.64 -29.11 11.61
CA ALA A 351 16.22 -28.91 13.00
C ALA A 351 17.34 -29.02 14.07
N GLN A 352 18.58 -29.37 13.70
CA GLN A 352 19.67 -29.58 14.65
C GLN A 352 20.98 -28.85 14.25
N GLN A 353 21.05 -27.55 14.52
CA GLN A 353 22.32 -26.82 14.38
C GLN A 353 23.36 -27.24 15.43
N LYS A 354 24.31 -28.07 14.99
CA LYS A 354 25.69 -28.06 15.47
C LYS A 354 26.64 -27.68 14.32
N GLN A 355 26.80 -26.37 14.12
CA GLN A 355 27.78 -25.72 13.22
C GLN A 355 27.59 -25.94 11.71
N SER A 356 27.47 -24.85 10.95
CA SER A 356 27.94 -24.73 9.55
C SER A 356 27.50 -25.82 8.55
N TYR A 357 26.24 -26.24 8.59
CA TYR A 357 25.66 -27.08 7.52
C TYR A 357 24.86 -26.23 6.52
N GLU A 358 24.85 -26.65 5.26
CA GLU A 358 24.32 -25.89 4.10
C GLU A 358 22.77 -25.82 4.05
N GLY A 359 22.10 -25.88 5.21
CA GLY A 359 20.65 -25.77 5.37
C GLY A 359 20.13 -24.42 4.85
N ASN A 360 19.17 -24.49 3.92
CA ASN A 360 18.46 -23.34 3.39
C ASN A 360 16.94 -23.58 3.55
N GLY A 361 16.54 -24.24 4.64
CA GLY A 361 15.21 -24.79 4.84
C GLY A 361 15.04 -26.16 4.21
N ALA A 362 13.91 -26.80 4.46
CA ALA A 362 13.59 -28.16 4.02
C ALA A 362 13.76 -28.39 2.51
N VAL A 363 13.44 -27.39 1.67
CA VAL A 363 13.63 -27.44 0.21
C VAL A 363 14.41 -26.25 -0.30
N LEU A 364 15.56 -26.51 -0.93
CA LEU A 364 16.31 -25.52 -1.70
C LEU A 364 16.00 -25.68 -3.20
N ASN A 365 15.19 -24.79 -3.75
CA ASN A 365 14.92 -24.72 -5.20
C ASN A 365 15.92 -23.75 -5.86
N GLY A 366 16.99 -24.29 -6.46
CA GLY A 366 18.14 -23.56 -6.97
C GLY A 366 17.89 -22.71 -8.22
N PRO A 367 18.89 -21.92 -8.66
CA PRO A 367 18.74 -21.03 -9.81
C PRO A 367 18.43 -21.80 -11.10
N GLY A 368 17.38 -21.40 -11.80
CA GLY A 368 16.89 -22.06 -13.02
C GLY A 368 16.02 -23.30 -12.80
N ALA A 369 15.92 -23.81 -11.57
CA ALA A 369 15.10 -24.96 -11.22
C ALA A 369 13.60 -24.63 -11.18
N THR A 370 12.76 -25.64 -11.33
CA THR A 370 11.30 -25.56 -11.19
C THR A 370 10.82 -26.42 -10.02
N PHE A 371 10.00 -25.83 -9.15
CA PHE A 371 9.25 -26.54 -8.12
C PHE A 371 7.76 -26.25 -8.33
N THR A 372 6.94 -27.30 -8.44
CA THR A 372 5.49 -27.21 -8.45
C THR A 372 4.93 -27.99 -7.26
N MET A 373 4.05 -27.39 -6.48
CA MET A 373 3.38 -28.02 -5.34
C MET A 373 1.86 -27.90 -5.51
N THR A 374 1.18 -29.02 -5.73
CA THR A 374 -0.28 -29.09 -5.88
C THR A 374 -0.98 -29.70 -4.68
N GLY A 375 -0.21 -30.25 -3.74
CA GLY A 375 -0.67 -30.90 -2.51
C GLY A 375 0.52 -31.25 -1.62
N GLY A 376 0.27 -32.05 -0.59
CA GLY A 376 1.28 -32.39 0.41
C GLY A 376 1.56 -31.25 1.42
N SER A 377 2.62 -31.43 2.21
CA SER A 377 2.92 -30.60 3.39
C SER A 377 4.42 -30.43 3.60
N ILE A 378 4.86 -29.22 3.96
CA ILE A 378 6.23 -28.95 4.42
C ILE A 378 6.11 -28.35 5.82
N THR A 379 6.35 -29.15 6.87
CA THR A 379 6.01 -28.74 8.24
C THR A 379 7.07 -29.07 9.29
N ASP A 380 7.15 -28.23 10.31
CA ASP A 380 8.01 -28.46 11.48
C ASP A 380 9.51 -28.60 11.12
N ASN A 381 9.95 -27.85 10.10
CA ASN A 381 11.35 -27.80 9.66
C ASN A 381 12.04 -26.52 10.15
N GLY A 382 13.37 -26.59 10.25
CA GLY A 382 14.20 -25.49 10.72
C GLY A 382 14.18 -25.33 12.24
N TYR A 383 14.48 -24.12 12.71
CA TYR A 383 14.68 -23.84 14.12
C TYR A 383 13.37 -23.55 14.85
N SER A 384 12.91 -24.49 15.68
CA SER A 384 11.81 -24.28 16.62
C SER A 384 12.32 -23.73 17.95
N ALA A 385 11.84 -22.55 18.36
CA ALA A 385 12.22 -21.89 19.61
C ALA A 385 11.52 -22.48 20.85
N THR A 386 11.78 -23.74 21.18
CA THR A 386 11.45 -24.25 22.52
C THR A 386 12.49 -23.79 23.54
N ASN A 387 12.27 -22.59 24.08
CA ASN A 387 12.71 -22.10 25.40
C ASN A 387 14.22 -21.84 25.64
N ASP A 388 15.13 -22.42 24.86
CA ASP A 388 16.58 -22.45 25.15
C ASP A 388 17.33 -21.16 24.76
N ALA A 389 17.29 -20.16 25.65
CA ALA A 389 17.92 -18.84 25.47
C ALA A 389 19.48 -18.82 25.49
N GLU A 390 20.17 -19.97 25.57
CA GLU A 390 21.63 -20.07 25.74
C GLU A 390 22.38 -20.76 24.58
N ARG A 391 21.75 -21.05 23.43
CA ARG A 391 22.44 -21.73 22.32
C ARG A 391 23.10 -20.75 21.35
N SER A 392 24.36 -21.05 21.00
CA SER A 392 25.28 -20.13 20.33
C SER A 392 24.75 -19.60 19.00
N ILE A 393 24.74 -18.27 18.87
CA ILE A 393 24.43 -17.55 17.64
C ILE A 393 25.47 -17.93 16.57
N SER A 394 25.03 -18.59 15.50
CA SER A 394 25.82 -18.84 14.29
C SER A 394 25.58 -17.72 13.28
N ASN A 395 26.55 -17.47 12.39
CA ASN A 395 26.36 -16.57 11.25
C ASN A 395 25.86 -17.34 10.00
N ASP A 396 25.32 -18.55 10.20
CA ASP A 396 25.10 -19.55 9.15
C ASP A 396 23.76 -19.36 8.43
N SER A 397 23.81 -18.55 7.36
CA SER A 397 23.23 -18.76 6.01
C SER A 397 21.77 -19.21 5.77
N GLY A 398 21.00 -19.69 6.75
CA GLY A 398 19.65 -20.22 6.54
C GLY A 398 18.64 -19.12 6.17
N TYR A 399 18.31 -19.00 4.88
CA TYR A 399 17.35 -18.00 4.39
C TYR A 399 15.89 -18.35 4.67
N ALA A 400 15.52 -19.64 4.77
CA ALA A 400 14.17 -20.10 5.08
C ALA A 400 14.16 -21.27 6.07
N GLY A 401 13.02 -21.52 6.73
CA GLY A 401 12.74 -22.80 7.40
C GLY A 401 12.07 -23.82 6.47
N GLY A 402 11.03 -23.40 5.74
CA GLY A 402 10.32 -24.23 4.76
C GLY A 402 11.04 -24.33 3.40
N VAL A 403 11.00 -23.25 2.61
CA VAL A 403 11.48 -23.26 1.21
C VAL A 403 12.34 -22.04 0.87
N THR A 404 13.57 -22.27 0.41
CA THR A 404 14.38 -21.24 -0.27
C THR A 404 14.24 -21.38 -1.78
N ASN A 405 13.59 -20.41 -2.43
CA ASN A 405 13.39 -20.37 -3.88
C ASN A 405 14.33 -19.36 -4.56
N LEU A 406 15.34 -19.87 -5.25
CA LEU A 406 16.22 -19.13 -6.16
C LEU A 406 15.81 -19.32 -7.65
N GLY A 407 14.91 -20.27 -7.92
CA GLY A 407 14.37 -20.60 -9.24
C GLY A 407 12.94 -20.14 -9.45
N THR A 408 12.11 -21.00 -10.03
CA THR A 408 10.65 -20.82 -10.15
C THR A 408 9.93 -21.77 -9.21
N PHE A 409 9.10 -21.25 -8.31
CA PHE A 409 8.21 -22.02 -7.43
C PHE A 409 6.74 -21.68 -7.74
N THR A 410 5.89 -22.68 -7.88
CA THR A 410 4.43 -22.53 -8.05
C THR A 410 3.72 -23.43 -7.07
N MET A 411 2.92 -22.86 -6.17
CA MET A 411 2.14 -23.58 -5.17
C MET A 411 0.65 -23.32 -5.38
N THR A 412 -0.12 -24.37 -5.69
CA THR A 412 -1.57 -24.31 -5.98
C THR A 412 -2.43 -25.13 -5.02
N GLY A 413 -1.80 -25.90 -4.14
CA GLY A 413 -2.42 -26.64 -3.04
C GLY A 413 -1.35 -27.08 -2.03
N GLY A 414 -1.79 -27.70 -0.93
CA GLY A 414 -0.92 -28.13 0.17
C GLY A 414 -0.61 -27.03 1.19
N SER A 415 0.29 -27.32 2.13
CA SER A 415 0.67 -26.40 3.21
C SER A 415 2.18 -26.26 3.40
N ILE A 416 2.61 -25.07 3.81
CA ILE A 416 3.93 -24.81 4.40
C ILE A 416 3.67 -24.23 5.79
N SER A 417 3.83 -25.01 6.86
CA SER A 417 3.39 -24.58 8.20
C SER A 417 4.20 -25.10 9.37
N GLY A 418 4.34 -24.31 10.44
CA GLY A 418 5.13 -24.70 11.62
C GLY A 418 6.65 -24.62 11.43
N ASN A 419 7.13 -24.13 10.28
CA ASN A 419 8.57 -24.05 9.99
C ASN A 419 9.19 -22.80 10.62
N GLY A 420 10.40 -22.90 11.16
CA GLY A 420 11.08 -21.82 11.88
C GLY A 420 12.45 -21.47 11.30
N ALA A 421 12.85 -20.20 11.33
CA ALA A 421 14.18 -19.76 10.88
C ALA A 421 14.92 -18.88 11.90
N GLY A 422 16.21 -19.18 12.10
CA GLY A 422 17.06 -18.61 13.15
C GLY A 422 18.19 -17.70 12.67
N CYS A 423 18.17 -17.21 11.44
CA CYS A 423 19.23 -16.35 10.90
C CYS A 423 19.05 -14.87 11.30
N LEU A 424 20.15 -14.19 11.66
CA LEU A 424 20.18 -12.79 12.10
C LEU A 424 19.66 -11.77 11.05
N SER A 425 19.62 -12.12 9.77
CA SER A 425 19.21 -11.20 8.71
C SER A 425 18.50 -11.91 7.55
N ARG A 426 17.34 -11.37 7.14
CA ARG A 426 16.59 -11.77 5.93
C ARG A 426 16.16 -13.25 5.90
N ALA A 427 15.77 -13.77 7.06
CA ALA A 427 15.13 -15.06 7.19
C ALA A 427 13.65 -15.01 6.75
N ALA A 428 13.07 -16.17 6.46
CA ALA A 428 11.62 -16.41 6.42
C ALA A 428 11.31 -17.71 7.16
N GLY A 429 10.28 -17.77 8.00
CA GLY A 429 9.82 -19.06 8.53
C GLY A 429 9.35 -19.97 7.40
N GLY A 430 8.39 -19.50 6.60
CA GLY A 430 7.79 -20.24 5.49
C GLY A 430 8.65 -20.26 4.22
N VAL A 431 8.66 -19.17 3.46
CA VAL A 431 9.27 -19.13 2.11
C VAL A 431 10.18 -17.90 1.92
N TYR A 432 11.44 -18.13 1.58
CA TYR A 432 12.34 -17.09 1.08
C TYR A 432 12.39 -17.15 -0.45
N ASN A 433 11.91 -16.10 -1.12
CA ASN A 433 11.91 -15.97 -2.56
C ASN A 433 12.98 -14.99 -3.04
N ALA A 434 13.99 -15.49 -3.76
CA ALA A 434 14.93 -14.69 -4.56
C ALA A 434 14.67 -14.80 -6.07
N GLY A 435 13.77 -15.68 -6.51
CA GLY A 435 13.41 -15.92 -7.90
C GLY A 435 11.96 -15.51 -8.22
N ILE A 436 11.21 -16.42 -8.83
CA ILE A 436 9.78 -16.25 -9.14
C ILE A 436 8.98 -17.20 -8.25
N PHE A 437 8.04 -16.67 -7.47
CA PHE A 437 7.09 -17.46 -6.67
C PHE A 437 5.65 -17.09 -7.04
N THR A 438 4.81 -18.10 -7.29
CA THR A 438 3.35 -17.96 -7.43
C THR A 438 2.65 -18.83 -6.39
N LEU A 439 1.75 -18.23 -5.61
CA LEU A 439 0.91 -18.89 -4.60
C LEU A 439 -0.56 -18.69 -4.98
N GLY A 440 -1.38 -19.76 -4.99
CA GLY A 440 -2.78 -19.70 -5.42
C GLY A 440 -3.56 -20.97 -5.10
N GLY A 441 -4.80 -21.05 -5.57
CA GLY A 441 -5.63 -22.25 -5.39
C GLY A 441 -5.94 -22.50 -3.91
N THR A 442 -5.78 -23.74 -3.43
CA THR A 442 -6.02 -24.09 -2.02
C THR A 442 -4.76 -24.06 -1.16
N ALA A 443 -3.67 -23.45 -1.65
CA ALA A 443 -2.39 -23.42 -0.96
C ALA A 443 -2.40 -22.53 0.30
N SER A 444 -1.66 -22.96 1.31
CA SER A 444 -1.54 -22.26 2.61
C SER A 444 -0.09 -22.10 3.08
N ILE A 445 0.22 -20.94 3.66
CA ILE A 445 1.47 -20.68 4.40
C ILE A 445 1.11 -20.14 5.78
N SER A 446 1.24 -20.95 6.83
CA SER A 446 0.74 -20.57 8.16
C SER A 446 1.56 -21.05 9.35
N GLN A 447 1.48 -20.34 10.48
CA GLN A 447 2.15 -20.75 11.73
C GLN A 447 3.68 -20.93 11.60
N ASN A 448 4.30 -20.30 10.59
CA ASN A 448 5.75 -20.29 10.43
C ASN A 448 6.35 -19.11 11.22
N THR A 449 7.52 -19.31 11.83
CA THR A 449 8.05 -18.42 12.88
C THR A 449 9.48 -17.96 12.59
N THR A 450 9.87 -16.83 13.19
CA THR A 450 11.27 -16.37 13.21
C THR A 450 11.64 -15.80 14.57
N VAL A 451 12.85 -16.15 15.01
CA VAL A 451 13.21 -16.17 16.44
C VAL A 451 14.26 -15.13 16.83
N LEU A 452 14.72 -14.33 15.86
CA LEU A 452 15.66 -13.23 16.04
C LEU A 452 15.06 -11.95 15.45
N ALA A 453 15.39 -10.82 16.06
CA ALA A 453 14.59 -9.59 16.03
C ALA A 453 14.10 -9.12 14.64
N ASN A 454 14.89 -9.28 13.59
CA ASN A 454 14.80 -8.43 12.40
C ASN A 454 13.84 -8.90 11.29
N HIS A 455 13.66 -10.21 11.07
CA HIS A 455 12.89 -10.78 9.92
C HIS A 455 12.47 -12.23 10.21
N VAL A 456 11.40 -12.85 9.69
CA VAL A 456 10.12 -12.50 8.98
C VAL A 456 9.29 -13.81 8.94
N GLY A 457 7.97 -13.77 9.13
CA GLY A 457 7.16 -14.98 9.38
C GLY A 457 6.86 -15.82 8.13
N GLY A 458 5.92 -15.36 7.30
CA GLY A 458 5.38 -16.13 6.17
C GLY A 458 6.29 -16.16 4.95
N VAL A 459 6.39 -15.03 4.24
CA VAL A 459 7.11 -14.93 2.95
C VAL A 459 8.05 -13.73 2.90
N TYR A 460 9.34 -13.96 2.66
CA TYR A 460 10.31 -12.92 2.33
C TYR A 460 10.55 -12.88 0.82
N ASN A 461 10.19 -11.78 0.14
CA ASN A 461 10.42 -11.58 -1.30
C ASN A 461 11.58 -10.60 -1.52
N ALA A 462 12.73 -11.11 -1.97
CA ALA A 462 13.99 -10.36 -2.10
C ALA A 462 13.99 -9.32 -3.23
N LYS A 463 15.00 -8.43 -3.24
CA LYS A 463 15.02 -7.21 -4.07
C LYS A 463 14.86 -7.39 -5.58
N SER A 464 15.30 -8.52 -6.14
CA SER A 464 15.17 -8.85 -7.56
C SER A 464 14.06 -9.86 -7.86
N ALA A 465 13.30 -10.27 -6.84
CA ALA A 465 12.36 -11.36 -6.88
C ALA A 465 10.93 -10.89 -7.21
N THR A 466 10.16 -11.78 -7.80
CA THR A 466 8.72 -11.56 -8.05
C THR A 466 7.91 -12.59 -7.27
N PHE A 467 7.02 -12.09 -6.40
CA PHE A 467 5.99 -12.89 -5.75
C PHE A 467 4.62 -12.54 -6.33
N THR A 468 3.79 -13.54 -6.59
CA THR A 468 2.39 -13.38 -7.01
C THR A 468 1.47 -14.20 -6.11
N LEU A 469 0.56 -13.53 -5.40
CA LEU A 469 -0.56 -14.17 -4.70
C LEU A 469 -1.81 -14.09 -5.58
N GLN A 470 -2.46 -15.24 -5.76
CA GLN A 470 -3.66 -15.43 -6.57
C GLN A 470 -4.88 -15.76 -5.69
N GLU A 471 -6.05 -15.90 -6.31
CA GLU A 471 -7.29 -16.31 -5.66
C GLU A 471 -7.18 -17.55 -4.75
N ASN A 472 -8.02 -17.57 -3.72
CA ASN A 472 -8.25 -18.64 -2.74
C ASN A 472 -7.08 -19.05 -1.81
N ALA A 473 -5.83 -18.72 -2.15
CA ALA A 473 -4.68 -19.03 -1.28
C ALA A 473 -4.63 -18.15 -0.02
N VAL A 474 -4.03 -18.69 1.04
CA VAL A 474 -3.98 -18.07 2.37
C VAL A 474 -2.55 -17.97 2.89
N ILE A 475 -2.20 -16.79 3.41
CA ILE A 475 -1.05 -16.57 4.29
C ILE A 475 -1.64 -16.14 5.64
N SER A 476 -1.37 -16.87 6.72
CA SER A 476 -2.05 -16.59 8.00
C SER A 476 -1.29 -17.05 9.23
N GLU A 477 -1.43 -16.38 10.37
CA GLU A 477 -0.90 -16.86 11.67
C GLU A 477 0.64 -17.07 11.70
N ASN A 478 1.38 -16.54 10.73
CA ASN A 478 2.85 -16.54 10.73
C ASN A 478 3.37 -15.43 11.65
N GLU A 479 4.44 -15.72 12.39
CA GLU A 479 4.96 -14.89 13.48
C GLU A 479 6.31 -14.24 13.13
N ALA A 480 6.43 -12.94 13.39
CA ALA A 480 7.68 -12.20 13.21
C ALA A 480 7.84 -11.15 14.31
N MET A 481 9.02 -11.08 14.93
CA MET A 481 9.24 -10.17 16.06
C MET A 481 8.99 -8.69 15.69
N GLN A 482 9.59 -8.18 14.60
CA GLN A 482 9.50 -6.75 14.24
C GLN A 482 8.60 -6.44 13.04
N SER A 483 8.81 -7.07 11.88
CA SER A 483 8.24 -6.59 10.62
C SER A 483 7.79 -7.69 9.66
N GLY A 484 6.74 -7.44 8.87
CA GLY A 484 6.33 -8.28 7.74
C GLY A 484 5.88 -9.68 8.13
N GLY A 485 4.96 -9.80 9.11
CA GLY A 485 4.52 -11.09 9.66
C GLY A 485 3.97 -12.04 8.59
N GLY A 486 3.10 -11.53 7.71
CA GLY A 486 2.64 -12.25 6.52
C GLY A 486 3.66 -12.22 5.38
N VAL A 487 3.90 -11.03 4.82
CA VAL A 487 4.77 -10.83 3.65
C VAL A 487 5.72 -9.65 3.85
N TYR A 488 7.02 -9.89 3.68
CA TYR A 488 8.03 -8.83 3.55
C TYR A 488 8.46 -8.73 2.09
N ASN A 489 8.14 -7.61 1.44
CA ASN A 489 8.49 -7.35 0.04
C ASN A 489 9.63 -6.34 -0.09
N ALA A 490 10.80 -6.80 -0.52
CA ALA A 490 11.89 -5.96 -0.99
C ALA A 490 11.93 -5.82 -2.53
N GLY A 491 11.20 -6.67 -3.27
CA GLY A 491 11.17 -6.73 -4.73
C GLY A 491 9.82 -6.32 -5.30
N THR A 492 9.27 -7.17 -6.18
CA THR A 492 7.92 -6.99 -6.75
C THR A 492 6.93 -7.98 -6.15
N PHE A 493 5.85 -7.49 -5.55
CA PHE A 493 4.72 -8.30 -5.09
C PHE A 493 3.45 -7.92 -5.85
N ASN A 494 2.74 -8.92 -6.40
CA ASN A 494 1.44 -8.77 -7.02
C ASN A 494 0.40 -9.60 -6.26
N MET A 495 -0.67 -8.98 -5.77
CA MET A 495 -1.80 -9.66 -5.16
C MET A 495 -3.01 -9.49 -6.08
N ASN A 496 -3.39 -10.57 -6.78
CA ASN A 496 -4.56 -10.61 -7.66
C ASN A 496 -5.72 -11.42 -7.03
N GLY A 497 -5.71 -11.58 -5.70
CA GLY A 497 -6.59 -12.45 -4.95
C GLY A 497 -5.93 -12.93 -3.65
N GLY A 498 -6.57 -13.90 -2.98
CA GLY A 498 -6.04 -14.55 -1.78
C GLY A 498 -6.24 -13.74 -0.49
N THR A 499 -5.75 -14.27 0.63
CA THR A 499 -5.91 -13.68 1.97
C THR A 499 -4.57 -13.59 2.71
N ILE A 500 -4.33 -12.48 3.42
CA ILE A 500 -3.20 -12.28 4.34
C ILE A 500 -3.78 -11.85 5.70
N SER A 501 -3.71 -12.70 6.73
CA SER A 501 -4.52 -12.50 7.95
C SER A 501 -4.01 -13.09 9.25
N GLY A 502 -4.26 -12.41 10.37
CA GLY A 502 -3.91 -12.92 11.71
C GLY A 502 -2.41 -12.88 12.01
N HIS A 503 -1.68 -11.95 11.40
CA HIS A 503 -0.26 -11.72 11.69
C HIS A 503 -0.09 -10.63 12.74
N GLU A 504 0.82 -10.83 13.68
CA GLU A 504 1.18 -9.87 14.72
C GLU A 504 2.68 -9.59 14.72
N VAL A 505 3.06 -8.31 14.77
CA VAL A 505 4.45 -7.84 14.79
C VAL A 505 4.57 -6.59 15.68
N THR A 506 5.76 -6.31 16.22
CA THR A 506 5.92 -5.15 17.13
C THR A 506 6.32 -3.83 16.45
N GLN A 507 6.55 -3.80 15.13
CA GLN A 507 7.12 -2.62 14.45
C GLN A 507 6.41 -2.23 13.14
N PHE A 508 6.54 -3.00 12.05
CA PHE A 508 6.13 -2.52 10.72
C PHE A 508 5.44 -3.57 9.85
N GLY A 509 4.24 -3.28 9.36
CA GLY A 509 3.60 -4.10 8.33
C GLY A 509 3.18 -5.47 8.85
N GLY A 510 2.13 -5.53 9.68
CA GLY A 510 1.65 -6.79 10.27
C GLY A 510 1.31 -7.81 9.18
N GLY A 511 0.40 -7.43 8.27
CA GLY A 511 0.11 -8.21 7.07
C GLY A 511 1.25 -8.14 6.04
N VAL A 512 1.55 -6.93 5.55
CA VAL A 512 2.54 -6.68 4.49
C VAL A 512 3.50 -5.55 4.85
N TYR A 513 4.81 -5.81 4.76
CA TYR A 513 5.86 -4.79 4.75
C TYR A 513 6.39 -4.59 3.32
N ASN A 514 6.04 -3.47 2.68
CA ASN A 514 6.59 -3.08 1.38
C ASN A 514 7.77 -2.13 1.59
N ALA A 515 8.99 -2.64 1.35
CA ALA A 515 10.24 -1.98 1.71
C ALA A 515 10.63 -0.82 0.78
N ILE A 516 11.73 -0.14 1.14
CA ILE A 516 12.26 1.02 0.41
C ILE A 516 12.62 0.63 -1.03
N GLY A 517 11.96 1.28 -2.00
CA GLY A 517 12.12 1.01 -3.43
C GLY A 517 11.50 -0.31 -3.92
N ALA A 518 10.74 -1.02 -3.07
CA ALA A 518 9.95 -2.17 -3.48
C ALA A 518 8.63 -1.73 -4.13
N THR A 519 8.02 -2.62 -4.92
CA THR A 519 6.73 -2.40 -5.61
C THR A 519 5.71 -3.43 -5.16
N PHE A 520 4.57 -2.96 -4.65
CA PHE A 520 3.40 -3.77 -4.35
C PHE A 520 2.21 -3.33 -5.22
N THR A 521 1.53 -4.27 -5.85
CA THR A 521 0.28 -4.04 -6.59
C THR A 521 -0.81 -4.97 -6.07
N MET A 522 -1.89 -4.41 -5.51
CA MET A 522 -3.08 -5.15 -5.05
C MET A 522 -4.25 -4.88 -6.00
N LYS A 523 -4.68 -5.90 -6.73
CA LYS A 523 -5.80 -5.85 -7.68
C LYS A 523 -7.06 -6.49 -7.13
N ASP A 524 -6.90 -7.52 -6.30
CA ASP A 524 -7.98 -8.17 -5.56
C ASP A 524 -7.40 -8.90 -4.34
N GLY A 525 -8.26 -9.52 -3.53
CA GLY A 525 -7.91 -10.25 -2.31
C GLY A 525 -8.11 -9.42 -1.04
N THR A 526 -7.79 -10.03 0.11
CA THR A 526 -8.06 -9.45 1.44
C THR A 526 -6.81 -9.42 2.31
N ILE A 527 -6.53 -8.28 2.95
CA ILE A 527 -5.53 -8.16 4.02
C ILE A 527 -6.29 -7.79 5.31
N SER A 528 -6.39 -8.70 6.28
CA SER A 528 -7.31 -8.53 7.40
C SER A 528 -6.92 -9.13 8.74
N GLY A 529 -7.26 -8.44 9.83
CA GLY A 529 -7.01 -8.94 11.18
C GLY A 529 -5.53 -9.02 11.55
N ASN A 530 -4.69 -8.17 10.95
CA ASN A 530 -3.26 -8.10 11.24
C ASN A 530 -2.93 -6.92 12.17
N THR A 531 -1.96 -7.11 13.06
CA THR A 531 -1.60 -6.18 14.13
C THR A 531 -0.14 -5.73 14.02
N SER A 532 0.10 -4.43 14.17
CA SER A 532 1.44 -3.81 14.26
C SER A 532 1.51 -2.90 15.49
N ARG A 533 1.75 -3.48 16.67
CA ARG A 533 1.69 -2.82 17.98
C ARG A 533 2.86 -3.26 18.87
N SER A 534 3.41 -2.32 19.63
CA SER A 534 4.42 -2.64 20.66
C SER A 534 3.83 -2.42 22.05
N GLU A 535 3.51 -3.51 22.76
CA GLU A 535 2.98 -3.43 24.13
C GLU A 535 4.03 -3.00 25.18
N ASN A 536 5.32 -2.94 24.81
CA ASN A 536 6.41 -2.72 25.78
C ASN A 536 7.63 -1.98 25.19
N SER A 537 7.44 -0.99 24.30
CA SER A 537 8.54 -0.17 23.81
C SER A 537 9.04 0.81 24.87
N THR A 538 10.14 0.46 25.55
CA THR A 538 10.91 1.41 26.37
C THR A 538 11.77 2.39 25.54
N THR A 539 11.69 2.30 24.21
CA THR A 539 12.31 3.28 23.29
C THR A 539 11.29 4.34 22.87
N ALA A 540 11.74 5.58 22.68
CA ALA A 540 10.87 6.73 22.38
C ALA A 540 10.22 6.70 20.97
N LEU A 541 10.33 5.61 20.22
CA LEU A 541 9.93 5.54 18.81
C LEU A 541 8.50 5.03 18.56
N ASN A 542 7.91 4.23 19.47
CA ASN A 542 6.52 3.73 19.42
C ASN A 542 6.03 3.34 18.01
N VAL A 543 6.87 2.59 17.29
CA VAL A 543 6.91 2.54 15.82
C VAL A 543 5.86 1.65 15.14
N GLY A 544 4.96 1.01 15.93
CA GLY A 544 3.91 0.10 15.47
C GLY A 544 3.04 0.73 14.38
N THR A 545 3.35 0.47 13.11
CA THR A 545 2.70 1.14 11.98
C THR A 545 2.39 0.20 10.83
N GLY A 546 1.31 0.52 10.11
CA GLY A 546 0.82 -0.29 8.99
C GLY A 546 0.33 -1.66 9.46
N GLY A 547 -0.83 -1.71 10.12
CA GLY A 547 -1.38 -2.98 10.62
C GLY A 547 -1.61 -3.96 9.48
N GLY A 548 -2.36 -3.52 8.46
CA GLY A 548 -2.49 -4.24 7.20
C GLY A 548 -1.24 -4.11 6.33
N VAL A 549 -0.85 -2.88 5.99
CA VAL A 549 0.27 -2.59 5.08
C VAL A 549 1.15 -1.45 5.60
N TYR A 550 2.45 -1.69 5.73
CA TYR A 550 3.46 -0.64 5.78
C TYR A 550 4.05 -0.44 4.38
N ASN A 551 4.14 0.80 3.90
CA ASN A 551 4.65 1.15 2.59
C ASN A 551 5.78 2.19 2.68
N GLY A 552 7.03 1.72 2.66
CA GLY A 552 8.22 2.56 2.43
C GLY A 552 8.62 2.67 0.96
N GLY A 553 7.81 2.14 0.03
CA GLY A 553 8.10 2.06 -1.41
C GLY A 553 6.93 2.57 -2.26
N THR A 554 6.65 1.87 -3.36
CA THR A 554 5.47 2.13 -4.20
C THR A 554 4.39 1.09 -3.93
N PHE A 555 3.18 1.53 -3.60
CA PHE A 555 1.99 0.69 -3.46
C PHE A 555 0.85 1.21 -4.36
N ALA A 556 0.36 0.34 -5.26
CA ALA A 556 -0.83 0.57 -6.07
C ALA A 556 -1.97 -0.36 -5.63
N MET A 557 -3.09 0.22 -5.21
CA MET A 557 -4.34 -0.49 -4.88
C MET A 557 -5.36 -0.26 -6.00
N GLU A 558 -5.43 -1.21 -6.92
CA GLU A 558 -6.38 -1.25 -8.04
C GLU A 558 -7.73 -1.89 -7.63
N GLY A 559 -7.74 -2.69 -6.56
CA GLY A 559 -8.92 -3.36 -6.01
C GLY A 559 -8.63 -4.08 -4.69
N GLY A 560 -9.46 -5.06 -4.33
CA GLY A 560 -9.35 -5.82 -3.07
C GLY A 560 -9.77 -5.04 -1.82
N THR A 561 -9.55 -5.64 -0.65
CA THR A 561 -9.99 -5.12 0.66
C THR A 561 -8.87 -5.17 1.71
N ILE A 562 -8.70 -4.08 2.47
CA ILE A 562 -7.84 -4.02 3.65
C ILE A 562 -8.75 -3.73 4.86
N THR A 563 -8.97 -4.70 5.75
CA THR A 563 -10.00 -4.56 6.80
C THR A 563 -9.71 -5.20 8.16
N GLY A 564 -10.14 -4.54 9.24
CA GLY A 564 -10.01 -5.08 10.61
C GLY A 564 -8.57 -5.19 11.11
N ASN A 565 -7.62 -4.47 10.50
CA ASN A 565 -6.22 -4.45 10.92
C ASN A 565 -5.99 -3.37 11.99
N ALA A 566 -4.97 -3.54 12.84
CA ALA A 566 -4.68 -2.67 13.98
C ALA A 566 -3.21 -2.19 14.02
N ALA A 567 -2.96 -0.93 14.39
CA ALA A 567 -1.60 -0.42 14.62
C ALA A 567 -1.59 0.80 15.56
N THR A 568 -0.41 1.28 15.98
CA THR A 568 -0.28 2.59 16.64
C THR A 568 -0.62 3.73 15.67
N LYS A 569 -0.11 3.69 14.42
CA LYS A 569 -0.48 4.63 13.34
C LYS A 569 -0.67 3.93 12.00
N GLY A 570 -1.67 4.34 11.22
CA GLY A 570 -1.97 3.68 9.95
C GLY A 570 -2.50 2.26 10.15
N GLY A 571 -3.69 2.14 10.76
CA GLY A 571 -4.28 0.83 11.11
C GLY A 571 -4.43 -0.08 9.90
N GLY A 572 -5.02 0.45 8.82
CA GLY A 572 -5.04 -0.21 7.51
C GLY A 572 -3.69 -0.08 6.80
N ILE A 573 -3.28 1.16 6.51
CA ILE A 573 -2.06 1.49 5.76
C ILE A 573 -1.25 2.59 6.47
N HIS A 574 0.07 2.42 6.57
CA HIS A 574 1.03 3.51 6.78
C HIS A 574 1.89 3.68 5.53
N SER A 575 1.98 4.90 4.97
CA SER A 575 2.77 5.19 3.77
C SER A 575 3.81 6.28 4.04
N GLY A 576 5.09 5.93 3.87
CA GLY A 576 6.27 6.72 4.21
C GLY A 576 7.07 6.06 5.34
N ASN A 577 8.20 6.65 5.73
CA ASN A 577 9.15 6.03 6.66
C ASN A 577 9.39 6.87 7.93
N PRO A 578 9.02 6.37 9.13
CA PRO A 578 9.17 7.11 10.38
C PRO A 578 10.60 7.12 10.95
N LEU A 579 11.57 6.49 10.28
CA LEU A 579 12.98 6.44 10.68
C LEU A 579 13.89 7.35 9.84
N ASP A 580 13.45 7.76 8.64
CA ASP A 580 14.14 8.70 7.77
C ASP A 580 13.13 9.37 6.83
N GLU A 581 12.80 10.63 7.13
CA GLU A 581 11.87 11.46 6.37
C GLU A 581 12.36 11.83 4.96
N ASN A 582 13.60 11.53 4.59
CA ASN A 582 14.09 11.73 3.23
C ASN A 582 13.64 10.60 2.27
N ILE A 583 12.96 9.58 2.80
CA ILE A 583 12.44 8.44 2.03
C ILE A 583 11.01 8.72 1.56
N VAL A 584 10.90 9.01 0.27
CA VAL A 584 9.62 9.18 -0.45
C VAL A 584 8.92 7.83 -0.63
N ALA A 585 7.72 7.67 -0.06
CA ALA A 585 6.80 6.60 -0.43
C ALA A 585 5.66 7.13 -1.31
N ALA A 586 5.17 6.28 -2.22
CA ALA A 586 4.06 6.58 -3.11
C ALA A 586 2.93 5.58 -2.90
N PHE A 587 1.74 6.08 -2.59
CA PHE A 587 0.49 5.31 -2.57
C PHE A 587 -0.48 5.81 -3.64
N THR A 588 -1.05 4.91 -4.43
CA THR A 588 -2.11 5.24 -5.40
C THR A 588 -3.26 4.25 -5.29
N MET A 589 -4.48 4.77 -5.19
CA MET A 589 -5.70 3.97 -5.06
C MET A 589 -6.64 4.28 -6.23
N THR A 590 -6.93 3.28 -7.05
CA THR A 590 -7.82 3.34 -8.22
C THR A 590 -9.00 2.38 -8.12
N GLY A 591 -9.16 1.71 -6.97
CA GLY A 591 -10.30 0.87 -6.60
C GLY A 591 -10.10 0.26 -5.22
N GLY A 592 -11.00 -0.66 -4.84
CA GLY A 592 -10.92 -1.39 -3.57
C GLY A 592 -11.46 -0.62 -2.36
N THR A 593 -11.28 -1.24 -1.18
CA THR A 593 -11.86 -0.77 0.09
C THR A 593 -10.87 -0.88 1.24
N ILE A 594 -10.72 0.18 2.03
CA ILE A 594 -9.98 0.21 3.30
C ILE A 594 -11.02 0.43 4.41
N SER A 595 -11.36 -0.58 5.20
CA SER A 595 -12.49 -0.46 6.15
C SER A 595 -12.32 -1.11 7.51
N ASN A 596 -12.97 -0.59 8.54
CA ASN A 596 -12.95 -1.16 9.91
C ASN A 596 -11.55 -1.32 10.52
N ASN A 597 -10.51 -0.65 10.00
CA ASN A 597 -9.16 -0.71 10.56
C ASN A 597 -9.03 0.28 11.73
N THR A 598 -8.16 -0.02 12.70
CA THR A 598 -8.01 0.77 13.94
C THR A 598 -6.58 1.27 14.10
N ALA A 599 -6.41 2.58 14.30
CA ALA A 599 -5.16 3.17 14.78
C ALA A 599 -5.30 3.61 16.24
N ASP A 600 -4.29 3.36 17.07
CA ASP A 600 -4.32 3.83 18.46
C ASP A 600 -4.10 5.33 18.57
N ALA A 601 -3.22 5.91 17.75
CA ALA A 601 -3.00 7.34 17.64
C ALA A 601 -3.75 7.93 16.43
N ASN A 602 -3.15 7.87 15.22
CA ASN A 602 -3.67 8.58 14.03
C ASN A 602 -3.81 7.67 12.79
N GLY A 603 -4.74 8.02 11.89
CA GLY A 603 -4.90 7.41 10.58
C GLY A 603 -5.45 5.99 10.67
N GLY A 604 -6.72 5.84 11.05
CA GLY A 604 -7.35 4.53 11.22
C GLY A 604 -7.29 3.68 9.94
N GLY A 605 -7.74 4.26 8.82
CA GLY A 605 -7.64 3.64 7.49
C GLY A 605 -6.26 3.84 6.86
N LEU A 606 -5.83 5.09 6.72
CA LEU A 606 -4.57 5.48 6.07
C LEU A 606 -3.82 6.55 6.88
N PHE A 607 -2.51 6.37 7.07
CA PHE A 607 -1.59 7.41 7.52
C PHE A 607 -0.63 7.76 6.38
N VAL A 608 -0.57 9.04 6.00
CA VAL A 608 0.39 9.60 5.04
C VAL A 608 1.49 10.32 5.82
N PHE A 609 2.69 9.75 5.85
CA PHE A 609 3.85 10.33 6.53
C PHE A 609 4.48 11.46 5.68
N THR A 610 5.50 12.11 6.24
CA THR A 610 6.26 13.18 5.56
C THR A 610 6.90 12.68 4.27
N ASN A 611 7.16 13.63 3.36
CA ASN A 611 7.81 13.45 2.07
C ASN A 611 7.14 12.39 1.17
N SER A 612 5.91 12.00 1.49
CA SER A 612 5.20 10.87 0.90
C SER A 612 3.85 11.30 0.37
N ALA A 613 3.46 10.72 -0.77
CA ALA A 613 2.28 11.15 -1.52
C ALA A 613 1.24 10.03 -1.64
N ALA A 614 -0.01 10.33 -1.28
CA ALA A 614 -1.16 9.48 -1.48
C ALA A 614 -2.09 10.06 -2.56
N LYS A 615 -2.55 9.22 -3.49
CA LYS A 615 -3.33 9.66 -4.67
C LYS A 615 -4.54 8.76 -4.92
N ILE A 616 -5.73 9.21 -4.51
CA ILE A 616 -6.94 8.38 -4.45
C ILE A 616 -7.94 8.83 -5.51
N ARG A 617 -8.28 7.94 -6.44
CA ARG A 617 -9.16 8.19 -7.60
C ARG A 617 -10.46 7.42 -7.61
N ARG A 618 -10.48 6.20 -7.04
CA ARG A 618 -11.71 5.42 -6.84
C ARG A 618 -11.58 4.56 -5.60
N GLY A 619 -12.71 4.11 -5.05
CA GLY A 619 -12.77 3.15 -3.95
C GLY A 619 -13.37 3.75 -2.68
N SER A 620 -13.29 3.01 -1.57
CA SER A 620 -13.88 3.47 -0.30
C SER A 620 -12.92 3.37 0.88
N ILE A 621 -13.02 4.34 1.79
CA ILE A 621 -12.33 4.39 3.09
C ILE A 621 -13.42 4.56 4.15
N THR A 622 -13.84 3.47 4.79
CA THR A 622 -15.11 3.44 5.54
C THR A 622 -15.05 2.72 6.89
N GLY A 623 -15.71 3.26 7.92
CA GLY A 623 -15.78 2.60 9.24
C GLY A 623 -14.44 2.47 10.00
N ASN A 624 -13.35 3.09 9.53
CA ASN A 624 -12.05 3.03 10.20
C ASN A 624 -12.05 3.93 11.45
N THR A 625 -11.24 3.58 12.45
CA THR A 625 -11.21 4.24 13.77
C THR A 625 -9.81 4.72 14.14
N ALA A 626 -9.69 5.93 14.69
CA ALA A 626 -8.47 6.44 15.32
C ALA A 626 -8.76 6.78 16.80
N ASN A 627 -8.06 6.13 17.73
CA ASN A 627 -8.30 6.25 19.18
C ASN A 627 -7.62 7.46 19.85
N ALA A 628 -6.83 8.26 19.10
CA ALA A 628 -6.18 9.49 19.55
C ALA A 628 -5.24 9.36 20.77
N VAL A 629 -4.76 8.15 21.08
CA VAL A 629 -3.82 7.89 22.18
C VAL A 629 -2.48 8.56 21.88
N ASN A 630 -2.20 9.67 22.57
CA ASN A 630 -1.11 10.60 22.28
C ASN A 630 -1.20 11.26 20.88
N GLY A 631 -2.41 11.38 20.32
CA GLY A 631 -2.68 12.15 19.11
C GLY A 631 -2.53 13.66 19.37
N GLY A 632 -1.80 14.36 18.50
CA GLY A 632 -1.51 15.79 18.63
C GLY A 632 -2.68 16.70 18.21
N GLY A 633 -3.88 16.45 18.74
CA GLY A 633 -5.11 17.20 18.42
C GLY A 633 -5.73 16.90 17.05
N PHE A 634 -5.03 16.24 16.12
CA PHE A 634 -5.60 15.81 14.85
C PHE A 634 -5.32 14.32 14.65
N SER A 635 -6.36 13.50 14.60
CA SER A 635 -6.20 12.04 14.65
C SER A 635 -6.67 11.29 13.40
N GLY A 636 -7.64 11.80 12.63
CA GLY A 636 -7.91 11.27 11.28
C GLY A 636 -8.44 9.84 11.27
N GLY A 637 -9.72 9.67 11.57
CA GLY A 637 -10.36 8.34 11.65
C GLY A 637 -10.26 7.55 10.35
N GLY A 638 -10.61 8.18 9.22
CA GLY A 638 -10.40 7.62 7.88
C GLY A 638 -8.95 7.77 7.43
N ILE A 639 -8.48 9.02 7.33
CA ILE A 639 -7.14 9.36 6.84
C ILE A 639 -6.46 10.38 7.77
N TYR A 640 -5.16 10.23 8.02
CA TYR A 640 -4.32 11.27 8.60
C TYR A 640 -3.15 11.65 7.67
N ILE A 641 -2.77 12.93 7.65
CA ILE A 641 -1.71 13.50 6.80
C ILE A 641 -0.70 14.26 7.67
N ASN A 642 0.56 13.83 7.72
CA ASN A 642 1.56 14.39 8.65
C ASN A 642 2.34 15.61 8.11
N GLN A 643 2.65 16.57 8.99
CA GLN A 643 3.62 17.65 8.71
C GLN A 643 5.06 17.17 8.84
N CYS A 644 5.98 17.79 8.10
CA CYS A 644 7.39 17.85 8.50
C CYS A 644 7.61 19.20 9.21
N GLU A 645 8.27 19.16 10.36
CA GLU A 645 8.48 20.37 11.18
C GLU A 645 9.74 21.14 10.76
N GLU A 646 10.71 20.47 10.13
CA GLU A 646 11.98 21.05 9.68
C GLU A 646 11.92 21.59 8.23
N ASP A 647 11.07 21.01 7.36
CA ASP A 647 11.02 21.33 5.92
C ASP A 647 9.59 21.13 5.35
N GLU A 648 8.93 22.20 4.96
CA GLU A 648 7.53 22.17 4.47
C GLU A 648 7.35 21.57 3.08
N ASP A 649 8.39 21.58 2.24
CA ASP A 649 8.36 20.87 0.95
C ASP A 649 8.30 19.34 1.18
N LYS A 650 8.65 18.87 2.39
CA LYS A 650 8.46 17.48 2.86
C LYS A 650 7.14 17.25 3.61
N ASN A 651 6.15 18.14 3.54
CA ASN A 651 4.82 17.82 4.10
C ASN A 651 4.20 16.58 3.41
N GLY A 652 3.65 15.66 4.20
CA GLY A 652 2.86 14.55 3.69
C GLY A 652 1.70 15.09 2.86
N THR A 653 1.43 14.50 1.69
CA THR A 653 0.52 15.12 0.73
C THR A 653 -0.54 14.14 0.22
N LEU A 654 -1.82 14.51 0.36
CA LEU A 654 -2.98 13.75 -0.14
C LEU A 654 -3.65 14.46 -1.31
N PHE A 655 -3.88 13.72 -2.39
CA PHE A 655 -4.69 14.14 -3.53
C PHE A 655 -5.94 13.26 -3.65
N LEU A 656 -7.12 13.87 -3.54
CA LEU A 656 -8.42 13.24 -3.74
C LEU A 656 -9.10 13.76 -5.02
N TYR A 657 -9.88 12.91 -5.69
CA TYR A 657 -10.63 13.25 -6.89
C TYR A 657 -12.02 12.62 -6.82
N ASN A 658 -13.07 13.34 -7.27
CA ASN A 658 -14.47 12.89 -7.28
C ASN A 658 -14.90 12.27 -5.95
N VAL A 659 -14.69 13.00 -4.84
CA VAL A 659 -14.82 12.45 -3.47
C VAL A 659 -16.05 12.96 -2.72
N ALA A 660 -16.76 12.05 -2.05
CA ALA A 660 -17.76 12.38 -1.04
C ALA A 660 -17.24 12.05 0.37
N ILE A 661 -17.31 13.02 1.29
CA ILE A 661 -16.84 12.92 2.68
C ILE A 661 -18.03 13.23 3.60
N TYR A 662 -18.69 12.18 4.10
CA TYR A 662 -19.95 12.31 4.84
C TYR A 662 -20.14 11.25 5.92
N GLY A 663 -20.97 11.54 6.93
CA GLY A 663 -21.29 10.59 8.00
C GLY A 663 -20.08 10.14 8.83
N ASN A 664 -18.98 10.90 8.82
CA ASN A 664 -17.82 10.63 9.66
C ASN A 664 -17.98 11.31 11.04
N THR A 665 -17.44 10.67 12.07
CA THR A 665 -17.61 11.05 13.47
C THR A 665 -16.29 11.53 14.09
N SER A 666 -16.28 12.70 14.74
CA SER A 666 -15.14 13.16 15.55
C SER A 666 -15.39 13.00 17.06
N GLY A 667 -14.34 13.17 17.85
CA GLY A 667 -14.46 13.37 19.29
C GLY A 667 -15.24 14.63 19.66
N THR A 668 -15.42 14.81 20.96
CA THR A 668 -16.03 16.01 21.58
C THR A 668 -14.96 16.85 22.28
N ASN A 669 -13.75 16.89 21.70
CA ASN A 669 -12.80 17.92 22.03
C ASN A 669 -13.37 19.22 21.44
N ASP A 670 -13.66 20.17 22.32
CA ASP A 670 -14.06 21.53 22.01
C ASP A 670 -13.00 22.43 22.66
N TYR A 671 -12.63 23.53 22.00
CA TYR A 671 -11.76 24.52 22.60
C TYR A 671 -12.38 25.10 23.88
N ALA A 672 -11.55 25.51 24.84
CA ALA A 672 -12.00 26.13 26.08
C ALA A 672 -12.72 27.48 25.89
N ASP A 673 -12.65 28.07 24.69
CA ASP A 673 -13.42 29.24 24.26
C ASP A 673 -14.79 28.90 23.63
N GLY A 674 -15.07 27.62 23.37
CA GLY A 674 -16.29 27.11 22.73
C GLY A 674 -16.20 26.90 21.21
N ARG A 675 -15.03 27.09 20.57
CA ARG A 675 -14.83 26.71 19.16
C ARG A 675 -14.97 25.19 18.98
N LYS A 676 -15.51 24.83 17.82
CA LYS A 676 -15.81 23.46 17.38
C LYS A 676 -14.82 23.05 16.28
N GLU A 677 -14.31 21.82 16.37
CA GLU A 677 -12.99 21.48 15.85
C GLU A 677 -12.99 20.56 14.60
N GLY A 678 -14.17 20.17 14.11
CA GLY A 678 -14.36 19.64 12.75
C GLY A 678 -14.37 18.11 12.61
N SER A 679 -15.37 17.61 11.89
CA SER A 679 -15.63 16.15 11.79
C SER A 679 -15.42 15.56 10.40
N GLY A 680 -15.66 16.33 9.32
CA GLY A 680 -15.36 15.89 7.95
C GLY A 680 -13.87 15.98 7.67
N ILE A 681 -13.36 17.20 7.70
CA ILE A 681 -11.94 17.55 7.62
C ILE A 681 -11.59 18.45 8.81
N ALA A 682 -10.51 18.16 9.52
CA ALA A 682 -9.92 19.06 10.51
C ALA A 682 -8.42 19.17 10.27
N ALA A 683 -7.88 20.39 10.27
CA ALA A 683 -6.51 20.67 9.90
C ALA A 683 -5.77 21.60 10.87
N CYS A 684 -4.49 21.32 11.12
CA CYS A 684 -3.59 22.18 11.87
C CYS A 684 -3.27 23.46 11.07
N PRO A 685 -2.80 24.54 11.73
CA PRO A 685 -2.63 25.84 11.08
C PRO A 685 -1.51 25.87 10.03
N TYR A 686 -0.62 24.87 10.00
CA TYR A 686 0.45 24.73 8.99
C TYR A 686 0.01 23.93 7.76
N SER A 687 -1.26 23.51 7.69
CA SER A 687 -1.79 22.70 6.59
C SER A 687 -2.17 23.55 5.38
N ASN A 688 -1.91 23.04 4.19
CA ASN A 688 -2.53 23.55 2.97
C ASN A 688 -3.81 22.76 2.70
N VAL A 689 -4.97 23.43 2.62
CA VAL A 689 -6.29 22.79 2.51
C VAL A 689 -7.08 23.39 1.35
N HIS A 690 -6.98 22.75 0.19
CA HIS A 690 -7.65 23.17 -1.04
C HIS A 690 -8.76 22.19 -1.42
N VAL A 691 -9.98 22.72 -1.62
CA VAL A 691 -11.14 21.99 -2.12
C VAL A 691 -11.65 22.70 -3.36
N TYR A 692 -11.30 22.17 -4.52
CA TYR A 692 -11.65 22.71 -5.84
C TYR A 692 -12.97 22.14 -6.37
N MET A 693 -13.58 22.85 -7.33
CA MET A 693 -14.78 22.39 -8.04
C MET A 693 -14.48 21.29 -9.08
N THR A 694 -13.43 21.44 -9.89
CA THR A 694 -13.07 20.47 -10.96
C THR A 694 -12.53 19.18 -10.33
N ASP A 695 -12.99 18.01 -10.81
CA ASP A 695 -12.71 16.69 -10.19
C ASP A 695 -12.98 16.67 -8.66
N GLY A 696 -13.92 17.51 -8.20
CA GLY A 696 -13.92 18.07 -6.85
C GLY A 696 -14.43 17.19 -5.70
N GLY A 697 -14.70 17.85 -4.58
CA GLY A 697 -15.18 17.24 -3.35
C GLY A 697 -16.63 17.58 -2.98
N ALA A 698 -17.22 16.76 -2.11
CA ALA A 698 -18.50 16.97 -1.45
C ALA A 698 -18.40 16.62 0.04
N VAL A 699 -18.26 17.63 0.91
CA VAL A 699 -18.11 17.47 2.37
C VAL A 699 -19.39 17.92 3.09
N PHE A 700 -20.15 16.99 3.68
CA PHE A 700 -21.46 17.26 4.28
C PHE A 700 -21.85 16.19 5.32
N GLY A 701 -22.78 16.49 6.24
CA GLY A 701 -23.35 15.49 7.15
C GLY A 701 -22.36 14.77 8.10
N ASN A 702 -21.22 15.37 8.44
CA ASN A 702 -20.29 14.86 9.45
C ASN A 702 -20.57 15.53 10.82
N SER A 703 -20.33 14.84 11.94
CA SER A 703 -20.69 15.32 13.29
C SER A 703 -19.73 14.83 14.38
N SER A 704 -19.77 15.40 15.59
CA SER A 704 -19.08 14.80 16.74
C SER A 704 -19.90 13.66 17.36
N ALA A 705 -19.27 12.86 18.22
CA ALA A 705 -19.87 11.66 18.85
C ALA A 705 -21.07 11.95 19.78
N ASP A 706 -21.24 13.18 20.23
CA ASP A 706 -22.44 13.67 20.95
C ASP A 706 -23.62 14.01 20.01
N GLY A 707 -23.41 13.98 18.69
CA GLY A 707 -24.36 14.42 17.68
C GLY A 707 -24.47 15.94 17.54
N SER A 708 -23.59 16.74 18.15
CA SER A 708 -23.60 18.20 17.96
C SER A 708 -23.07 18.59 16.57
N PRO A 709 -23.60 19.68 15.97
CA PRO A 709 -23.17 20.13 14.66
C PRO A 709 -21.76 20.73 14.75
N GLN A 710 -20.81 20.07 14.08
CA GLN A 710 -19.42 20.49 13.93
C GLN A 710 -19.21 21.12 12.54
N PRO A 711 -18.17 21.96 12.36
CA PRO A 711 -17.80 22.40 11.03
C PRO A 711 -17.44 21.19 10.16
N GLN A 712 -17.81 21.25 8.89
CA GLN A 712 -17.54 20.18 7.93
C GLN A 712 -16.08 20.21 7.48
N ILE A 713 -15.51 21.42 7.42
CA ILE A 713 -14.08 21.68 7.25
C ILE A 713 -13.66 22.68 8.32
N PHE A 714 -12.64 22.32 9.11
CA PHE A 714 -11.98 23.19 10.08
C PHE A 714 -10.49 23.31 9.73
N VAL A 715 -9.96 24.53 9.75
CA VAL A 715 -8.53 24.84 9.72
C VAL A 715 -8.26 25.78 10.89
N ASP A 716 -7.33 25.39 11.74
CA ASP A 716 -7.07 26.00 13.04
C ASP A 716 -6.27 27.31 12.95
N GLU A 717 -6.26 28.11 14.01
CA GLU A 717 -5.63 29.43 14.04
C GLU A 717 -4.09 29.33 14.20
N PRO A 718 -3.28 30.07 13.42
CA PRO A 718 -1.82 30.03 13.53
C PRO A 718 -1.31 30.64 14.84
N TYR A 719 -0.45 29.88 15.54
CA TYR A 719 0.19 30.36 16.76
C TYR A 719 1.24 31.46 16.45
N ASP A 720 0.87 32.70 16.79
CA ASP A 720 1.59 33.97 16.59
C ASP A 720 3.12 33.92 16.90
N GLN A 721 3.55 33.05 17.82
CA GLN A 721 4.94 32.90 18.25
C GLN A 721 5.81 31.96 17.38
N TYR A 722 5.22 31.22 16.43
CA TYR A 722 5.91 30.24 15.56
C TYR A 722 5.69 30.49 14.05
N LEU A 723 5.04 31.60 13.69
CA LEU A 723 4.91 32.02 12.30
C LEU A 723 6.29 32.38 11.71
N ASN A 724 6.74 31.59 10.73
CA ASN A 724 7.63 32.10 9.69
C ASN A 724 6.83 33.16 8.90
N PRO A 725 7.21 34.45 8.88
CA PRO A 725 6.45 35.48 8.17
C PRO A 725 6.47 35.31 6.65
N ASP A 726 7.37 34.46 6.11
CA ASP A 726 7.43 34.10 4.70
C ASP A 726 6.60 32.84 4.36
N ARG A 727 6.00 32.16 5.35
CA ARG A 727 5.11 31.00 5.10
C ARG A 727 3.79 31.47 4.48
N VAL A 728 3.46 30.91 3.33
CA VAL A 728 2.12 31.03 2.73
C VAL A 728 1.28 29.84 3.17
N HIS A 729 0.52 30.00 4.25
CA HIS A 729 -0.57 29.08 4.54
C HIS A 729 -1.66 29.28 3.49
N ALA A 730 -2.27 28.19 3.00
CA ALA A 730 -3.23 28.27 1.90
C ALA A 730 -4.48 27.44 2.18
N VAL A 731 -5.56 28.16 2.51
CA VAL A 731 -6.93 27.64 2.51
C VAL A 731 -7.62 28.10 1.23
N GLN A 732 -8.30 27.20 0.54
CA GLN A 732 -9.10 27.54 -0.64
C GLN A 732 -10.30 26.62 -0.75
N LEU A 733 -11.47 27.08 -0.29
CA LEU A 733 -12.70 26.29 -0.32
C LEU A 733 -13.65 26.75 -1.45
N SER A 734 -14.02 25.81 -2.33
CA SER A 734 -15.02 26.07 -3.36
C SER A 734 -16.39 26.41 -2.79
N ARG A 735 -17.11 27.29 -3.47
CA ARG A 735 -18.54 27.55 -3.25
C ARG A 735 -19.42 26.38 -3.68
N TYR A 736 -18.93 25.52 -4.57
CA TYR A 736 -19.71 24.48 -5.23
C TYR A 736 -19.09 23.09 -4.97
N MET A 737 -19.94 22.09 -4.83
CA MET A 737 -19.55 20.71 -4.55
C MET A 737 -19.63 19.85 -5.81
N LEU A 738 -19.01 18.67 -5.76
CA LEU A 738 -19.19 17.61 -6.77
C LEU A 738 -20.70 17.40 -7.08
N GLY A 739 -21.06 17.21 -8.35
CA GLY A 739 -22.47 17.24 -8.78
C GLY A 739 -23.09 18.65 -8.89
N GLY A 740 -22.28 19.71 -8.84
CA GLY A 740 -22.65 21.08 -9.23
C GLY A 740 -23.41 21.91 -8.19
N SER A 741 -23.88 21.31 -7.10
CA SER A 741 -24.67 22.04 -6.10
C SER A 741 -23.83 23.04 -5.30
N ALA A 742 -24.43 24.15 -4.85
CA ALA A 742 -23.74 25.08 -3.97
C ALA A 742 -23.65 24.52 -2.53
N TYR A 743 -22.47 24.61 -1.92
CA TYR A 743 -22.26 24.24 -0.51
C TYR A 743 -23.07 25.11 0.46
N ASN A 744 -23.28 26.39 0.10
CA ASN A 744 -23.88 27.40 0.97
C ASN A 744 -23.15 27.51 2.32
N TRP A 745 -21.81 27.65 2.27
CA TRP A 745 -20.95 27.75 3.44
C TRP A 745 -21.36 28.88 4.40
N THR A 746 -21.41 28.55 5.68
CA THR A 746 -21.81 29.42 6.79
C THR A 746 -20.80 29.37 7.94
N ASP A 747 -20.77 30.43 8.75
CA ASP A 747 -20.18 30.40 10.08
C ASP A 747 -21.10 29.68 11.10
N ALA A 748 -20.62 29.49 12.33
CA ALA A 748 -21.39 28.85 13.41
C ALA A 748 -22.69 29.59 13.78
N GLY A 749 -22.85 30.85 13.35
CA GLY A 749 -24.09 31.61 13.50
C GLY A 749 -25.08 31.44 12.35
N GLY A 750 -24.75 30.63 11.33
CA GLY A 750 -25.56 30.42 10.13
C GLY A 750 -25.48 31.58 9.12
N LYS A 751 -24.52 32.51 9.27
CA LYS A 751 -24.29 33.59 8.30
C LYS A 751 -23.36 33.09 7.19
N ALA A 752 -23.72 33.37 5.94
CA ALA A 752 -22.93 32.96 4.78
C ALA A 752 -21.52 33.57 4.76
N LEU A 753 -20.52 32.76 4.41
CA LEU A 753 -19.11 33.18 4.30
C LEU A 753 -18.85 33.97 3.00
N THR A 754 -17.89 34.91 3.05
CA THR A 754 -17.41 35.65 1.87
C THR A 754 -16.30 34.90 1.13
N ASP A 755 -15.96 35.33 -0.10
CA ASP A 755 -14.84 34.76 -0.87
C ASP A 755 -13.46 34.92 -0.20
N GLU A 756 -13.36 35.95 0.63
CA GLU A 756 -12.21 36.30 1.48
C GLU A 756 -12.14 35.35 2.68
N GLN A 757 -13.27 35.09 3.35
CA GLN A 757 -13.34 34.09 4.43
C GLN A 757 -13.11 32.65 3.93
N LEU A 758 -13.49 32.32 2.68
CA LEU A 758 -13.18 31.03 2.03
C LEU A 758 -11.70 30.90 1.60
N ARG A 759 -10.87 31.90 1.91
CA ARG A 759 -9.42 32.00 1.65
C ARG A 759 -8.66 32.57 2.86
N ALA A 760 -9.23 32.47 4.06
CA ALA A 760 -8.59 32.90 5.30
C ALA A 760 -7.83 31.74 5.96
N ASP A 761 -6.73 32.05 6.65
CA ASP A 761 -5.82 31.05 7.23
C ASP A 761 -6.48 30.18 8.32
N GLU A 762 -7.36 30.78 9.15
CA GLU A 762 -8.31 30.08 10.01
C GLU A 762 -9.68 29.98 9.30
N ILE A 763 -10.33 28.82 9.35
CA ILE A 763 -11.74 28.69 8.93
C ILE A 763 -12.50 27.61 9.70
N ALA A 764 -13.76 27.91 10.06
CA ALA A 764 -14.74 26.92 10.52
C ALA A 764 -15.97 26.96 9.60
N ALA A 765 -16.00 26.07 8.60
CA ALA A 765 -17.00 26.09 7.52
C ALA A 765 -18.13 25.08 7.76
N TYR A 766 -19.36 25.59 7.93
CA TYR A 766 -20.58 24.81 8.17
C TYR A 766 -21.48 24.80 6.94
N ASN A 767 -22.22 23.71 6.72
CA ASN A 767 -23.35 23.66 5.81
C ASN A 767 -24.48 22.81 6.40
N THR A 768 -25.70 22.96 5.87
CA THR A 768 -26.89 22.21 6.32
C THR A 768 -27.23 21.04 5.39
N ILE A 769 -26.24 20.52 4.66
CA ILE A 769 -26.45 19.44 3.68
C ILE A 769 -26.40 18.10 4.42
N THR A 770 -27.36 17.23 4.09
CA THR A 770 -27.47 15.86 4.63
C THR A 770 -27.53 14.87 3.47
N GLU A 771 -27.30 13.58 3.73
CA GLU A 771 -27.49 12.51 2.73
C GLU A 771 -28.90 12.51 2.10
N SER A 772 -29.90 13.00 2.83
CA SER A 772 -31.28 13.13 2.35
C SER A 772 -31.52 14.30 1.38
N SER A 773 -30.57 15.25 1.30
CA SER A 773 -30.65 16.45 0.47
C SER A 773 -30.34 16.13 -1.01
N ASP A 774 -31.03 16.77 -1.94
CA ASP A 774 -30.83 16.48 -3.38
C ASP A 774 -29.42 16.88 -3.88
N ALA A 775 -28.79 17.85 -3.24
CA ALA A 775 -27.38 18.20 -3.45
C ALA A 775 -26.42 17.04 -3.11
N ALA A 776 -26.66 16.34 -1.99
CA ALA A 776 -25.86 15.17 -1.63
C ALA A 776 -26.10 14.00 -2.58
N LYS A 777 -27.34 13.77 -3.03
CA LYS A 777 -27.66 12.72 -4.02
C LYS A 777 -26.98 12.98 -5.36
N ALA A 778 -26.94 14.24 -5.81
CA ALA A 778 -26.21 14.62 -7.02
C ALA A 778 -24.70 14.39 -6.87
N ALA A 779 -24.11 14.79 -5.73
CA ALA A 779 -22.70 14.54 -5.44
C ALA A 779 -22.35 13.04 -5.38
N LEU A 780 -23.18 12.24 -4.69
CA LEU A 780 -22.98 10.80 -4.54
C LEU A 780 -23.18 10.00 -5.84
N ALA A 781 -23.90 10.56 -6.83
CA ALA A 781 -24.03 9.95 -8.15
C ALA A 781 -22.76 10.11 -9.02
N GLU A 782 -21.98 11.17 -8.79
CA GLU A 782 -20.73 11.49 -9.49
C GLU A 782 -19.47 11.09 -8.68
N ALA A 783 -19.64 10.55 -7.46
CA ALA A 783 -18.54 10.21 -6.56
C ALA A 783 -17.87 8.88 -6.92
N ASP A 784 -16.59 8.93 -7.25
CA ASP A 784 -15.74 7.74 -7.43
C ASP A 784 -15.07 7.30 -6.12
N VAL A 785 -14.84 8.23 -5.20
CA VAL A 785 -14.20 8.00 -3.89
C VAL A 785 -15.19 8.29 -2.75
N ILE A 786 -15.31 7.35 -1.81
CA ILE A 786 -16.19 7.49 -0.65
C ILE A 786 -15.36 7.46 0.65
N ILE A 787 -15.49 8.49 1.49
CA ILE A 787 -14.94 8.54 2.85
C ILE A 787 -16.10 8.72 3.82
N SER A 788 -16.59 7.64 4.42
CA SER A 788 -17.79 7.70 5.29
C SER A 788 -17.81 6.71 6.45
N GLY A 789 -18.51 7.08 7.53
CA GLY A 789 -18.63 6.25 8.75
C GLY A 789 -17.34 6.09 9.55
N ASN A 790 -16.24 6.76 9.17
CA ASN A 790 -15.00 6.68 9.93
C ASN A 790 -15.10 7.50 11.23
N THR A 791 -14.40 7.06 12.28
CA THR A 791 -14.48 7.65 13.62
C THR A 791 -13.10 8.08 14.11
N SER A 792 -12.99 9.30 14.59
CA SER A 792 -11.86 9.79 15.37
C SER A 792 -12.33 10.01 16.80
N ALA A 793 -11.55 9.60 17.80
CA ALA A 793 -11.79 9.95 19.21
C ALA A 793 -11.50 11.44 19.51
N ASP A 794 -11.02 12.17 18.50
CA ASP A 794 -10.49 13.52 18.52
C ASP A 794 -10.91 14.22 17.19
N ARG A 795 -10.28 15.32 16.78
CA ARG A 795 -10.61 16.04 15.53
C ARG A 795 -10.47 15.15 14.28
N GLY A 796 -11.21 15.50 13.23
CA GLY A 796 -11.07 14.90 11.89
C GLY A 796 -11.54 13.45 11.81
N GLY A 797 -12.85 13.21 11.92
CA GLY A 797 -13.45 11.88 11.75
C GLY A 797 -13.15 11.27 10.37
N GLY A 798 -13.38 12.06 9.31
CA GLY A 798 -13.02 11.67 7.94
C GLY A 798 -11.52 11.82 7.70
N ILE A 799 -11.02 13.06 7.77
CA ILE A 799 -9.62 13.41 7.54
C ILE A 799 -9.09 14.31 8.67
N GLY A 800 -7.94 13.94 9.24
CA GLY A 800 -7.09 14.81 10.04
C GLY A 800 -5.87 15.25 9.23
N CYS A 801 -5.50 16.53 9.26
CA CYS A 801 -4.43 17.07 8.43
C CYS A 801 -3.45 17.94 9.23
N ASN A 802 -2.17 17.68 9.06
CA ASN A 802 -1.08 18.59 9.42
C ASN A 802 -0.23 18.96 8.19
N GLY A 803 -0.24 18.13 7.15
CA GLY A 803 0.45 18.37 5.87
C GLY A 803 -0.43 19.02 4.81
N ASN A 804 -0.36 18.52 3.57
CA ASN A 804 -1.04 19.12 2.42
C ASN A 804 -2.24 18.26 1.96
N LEU A 805 -3.41 18.89 1.79
CA LEU A 805 -4.64 18.28 1.29
C LEU A 805 -5.16 19.01 0.06
N TYR A 806 -5.20 18.31 -1.08
CA TYR A 806 -5.78 18.80 -2.32
C TYR A 806 -6.95 17.90 -2.74
N ILE A 807 -8.13 18.49 -2.90
CA ILE A 807 -9.32 17.83 -3.43
C ILE A 807 -9.68 18.47 -4.77
N GLY A 808 -9.64 17.70 -5.85
CA GLY A 808 -9.90 18.17 -7.21
C GLY A 808 -8.68 18.72 -7.96
N THR A 809 -8.92 19.51 -9.00
CA THR A 809 -7.88 20.02 -9.92
C THR A 809 -8.00 21.51 -10.27
N GLY A 810 -6.85 22.18 -10.25
CA GLY A 810 -6.64 23.51 -10.83
C GLY A 810 -7.13 24.69 -9.97
N PRO A 811 -6.63 25.90 -10.25
CA PRO A 811 -7.01 27.10 -9.51
C PRO A 811 -8.48 27.48 -9.73
N GLU A 812 -9.16 27.95 -8.67
CA GLU A 812 -10.52 28.51 -8.79
C GLU A 812 -10.50 29.89 -9.43
N ASN A 813 -10.32 29.91 -10.74
CA ASN A 813 -10.45 31.09 -11.58
C ASN A 813 -11.95 31.40 -11.76
N ILE A 814 -12.42 32.52 -11.19
CA ILE A 814 -13.83 32.92 -11.18
C ILE A 814 -14.03 34.21 -11.99
N LEU A 815 -14.76 34.14 -13.09
CA LEU A 815 -15.29 35.31 -13.78
C LEU A 815 -16.75 35.55 -13.36
N ARG A 816 -16.94 36.52 -12.46
CA ARG A 816 -18.24 36.90 -11.90
C ARG A 816 -18.81 38.10 -12.66
N ILE A 817 -20.05 37.96 -13.14
CA ILE A 817 -20.77 38.98 -13.93
C ILE A 817 -22.04 39.33 -13.16
N GLN A 818 -22.15 40.57 -12.67
CA GLN A 818 -23.27 41.01 -11.83
C GLN A 818 -24.11 42.06 -12.57
N LYS A 819 -25.44 41.91 -12.53
CA LYS A 819 -26.38 42.80 -13.19
C LYS A 819 -27.09 43.70 -12.17
N GLN A 820 -26.78 44.99 -12.15
CA GLN A 820 -27.50 45.97 -11.32
C GLN A 820 -28.41 46.87 -12.15
N VAL A 821 -29.51 47.31 -11.54
CA VAL A 821 -30.51 48.20 -12.18
C VAL A 821 -30.90 49.31 -11.22
N SER A 822 -30.90 50.54 -11.72
CA SER A 822 -31.30 51.76 -11.00
C SER A 822 -32.32 52.56 -11.81
N GLY A 823 -33.24 53.24 -11.14
CA GLY A 823 -34.35 53.95 -11.78
C GLY A 823 -35.53 53.06 -12.18
N PRO A 824 -36.55 53.61 -12.85
CA PRO A 824 -37.82 52.93 -13.12
C PRO A 824 -37.72 52.04 -14.38
N ALA A 825 -37.03 50.91 -14.25
CA ALA A 825 -36.87 49.95 -15.33
C ALA A 825 -38.16 49.18 -15.66
N SER A 826 -38.52 49.09 -16.94
CA SER A 826 -39.54 48.16 -17.45
C SER A 826 -38.97 46.80 -17.88
N GLN A 827 -37.64 46.71 -18.04
CA GLN A 827 -36.92 45.50 -18.42
C GLN A 827 -36.45 44.75 -17.17
N GLN A 828 -36.78 43.47 -17.08
CA GLN A 828 -36.48 42.62 -15.91
C GLN A 828 -35.33 41.64 -16.15
N GLU A 829 -35.05 41.28 -17.41
CA GLU A 829 -33.97 40.37 -17.81
C GLU A 829 -33.01 41.05 -18.81
N PHE A 830 -31.74 40.68 -18.75
CA PHE A 830 -30.64 41.24 -19.52
C PHE A 830 -29.81 40.11 -20.12
N SER A 831 -29.58 40.15 -21.44
CA SER A 831 -28.80 39.14 -22.14
C SER A 831 -27.31 39.48 -22.09
N PHE A 832 -26.48 38.48 -21.84
CA PHE A 832 -25.03 38.58 -21.81
C PHE A 832 -24.40 37.58 -22.77
N THR A 833 -23.44 38.05 -23.57
CA THR A 833 -22.57 37.19 -24.38
C THR A 833 -21.16 37.26 -23.82
N LEU A 834 -20.63 36.10 -23.44
CA LEU A 834 -19.25 35.87 -23.05
C LEU A 834 -18.51 35.29 -24.25
N ALA A 835 -17.48 35.97 -24.75
CA ALA A 835 -16.56 35.43 -25.74
C ALA A 835 -15.20 35.11 -25.08
N LEU A 836 -14.64 33.93 -25.33
CA LEU A 836 -13.43 33.41 -24.71
C LEU A 836 -12.37 33.06 -25.77
N LYS A 837 -11.09 33.32 -25.49
CA LYS A 837 -9.96 32.93 -26.36
C LYS A 837 -8.73 32.50 -25.59
N THR A 838 -7.92 31.64 -26.20
CA THR A 838 -6.55 31.33 -25.76
C THR A 838 -5.58 31.88 -26.79
N GLY A 839 -4.96 33.02 -26.49
CA GLY A 839 -4.34 33.87 -27.51
C GLY A 839 -5.39 34.39 -28.51
N ASP A 840 -5.10 34.28 -29.81
CA ASP A 840 -6.06 34.64 -30.87
C ASP A 840 -7.10 33.55 -31.18
N VAL A 841 -6.93 32.33 -30.65
CA VAL A 841 -7.78 31.17 -30.97
C VAL A 841 -9.02 31.16 -30.06
N PRO A 842 -10.25 31.01 -30.59
CA PRO A 842 -11.45 30.84 -29.77
C PRO A 842 -11.34 29.65 -28.82
N TYR A 843 -11.72 29.84 -27.56
CA TYR A 843 -11.75 28.78 -26.56
C TYR A 843 -13.09 28.03 -26.64
N THR A 844 -13.04 26.73 -26.92
CA THR A 844 -14.22 25.85 -27.09
C THR A 844 -14.26 24.69 -26.10
N GLY A 845 -13.46 24.77 -25.02
CA GLY A 845 -13.52 23.82 -23.91
C GLY A 845 -14.76 24.03 -23.03
N GLU A 846 -15.13 23.01 -22.27
CA GLU A 846 -16.17 23.13 -21.25
C GLU A 846 -15.70 23.99 -20.06
N PHE A 847 -16.61 24.78 -19.52
CA PHE A 847 -16.44 25.51 -18.25
C PHE A 847 -17.72 25.40 -17.43
N GLN A 848 -17.66 25.68 -16.13
CA GLN A 848 -18.84 25.61 -15.27
C GLN A 848 -19.50 26.99 -15.17
N LEU A 849 -20.83 27.05 -15.32
CA LEU A 849 -21.62 28.27 -15.16
C LEU A 849 -22.66 28.11 -14.04
N ALA A 850 -22.56 28.92 -13.00
CA ALA A 850 -23.58 29.07 -11.97
C ALA A 850 -24.37 30.36 -12.15
N LEU A 851 -25.69 30.30 -12.02
CA LEU A 851 -26.59 31.47 -12.17
C LEU A 851 -27.32 31.76 -10.85
N ASN A 852 -27.22 33.00 -10.40
CA ASN A 852 -27.89 33.57 -9.22
C ASN A 852 -27.66 32.81 -7.90
N GLY A 853 -26.53 32.10 -7.77
CA GLY A 853 -26.24 31.23 -6.61
C GLY A 853 -26.93 29.87 -6.64
N GLY A 854 -27.63 29.53 -7.73
CA GLY A 854 -28.02 28.15 -8.04
C GLY A 854 -26.80 27.30 -8.43
N GLY A 855 -27.01 26.00 -8.58
CA GLY A 855 -25.94 25.06 -8.93
C GLY A 855 -25.21 25.40 -10.23
N ALA A 856 -23.91 25.12 -10.25
CA ALA A 856 -23.06 25.20 -11.42
C ALA A 856 -23.41 24.09 -12.42
N GLN A 857 -23.37 24.42 -13.71
CA GLN A 857 -23.67 23.50 -14.82
C GLN A 857 -22.52 23.51 -15.83
N SER A 858 -22.14 22.34 -16.37
CA SER A 858 -21.15 22.29 -17.45
C SER A 858 -21.74 22.89 -18.71
N VAL A 859 -21.02 23.84 -19.31
CA VAL A 859 -21.42 24.55 -20.52
C VAL A 859 -20.25 24.67 -21.48
N GLN A 860 -20.55 24.56 -22.78
CA GLN A 860 -19.54 24.66 -23.84
C GLN A 860 -19.81 25.91 -24.71
N PRO A 861 -18.80 26.75 -24.99
CA PRO A 861 -18.88 27.79 -26.00
C PRO A 861 -19.10 27.21 -27.39
N ASN A 862 -19.71 27.97 -28.29
CA ASN A 862 -19.82 27.61 -29.71
C ASN A 862 -18.46 27.66 -30.44
N ASP A 863 -18.43 27.29 -31.73
CA ASP A 863 -17.22 27.31 -32.59
C ASP A 863 -16.50 28.67 -32.68
N GLN A 864 -17.13 29.77 -32.25
CA GLN A 864 -16.55 31.12 -32.19
C GLN A 864 -16.06 31.50 -30.79
N GLY A 865 -16.05 30.54 -29.84
CA GLY A 865 -15.69 30.75 -28.45
C GLY A 865 -16.73 31.54 -27.66
N GLN A 866 -17.99 31.59 -28.12
CA GLN A 866 -19.05 32.39 -27.50
C GLN A 866 -20.06 31.53 -26.76
N TYR A 867 -20.44 31.97 -25.57
CA TYR A 867 -21.58 31.49 -24.79
C TYR A 867 -22.52 32.65 -24.47
N THR A 868 -23.83 32.40 -24.34
CA THR A 868 -24.83 33.46 -24.08
C THR A 868 -25.84 32.99 -23.04
N PHE A 869 -26.11 33.85 -22.06
CA PHE A 869 -27.02 33.61 -20.94
C PHE A 869 -27.82 34.88 -20.60
N THR A 870 -28.81 34.78 -19.73
CA THR A 870 -29.58 35.92 -19.22
C THR A 870 -29.41 36.07 -17.71
N LEU A 871 -29.47 37.31 -17.22
CA LEU A 871 -29.56 37.63 -15.79
C LEU A 871 -30.77 38.52 -15.51
N PRO A 872 -31.48 38.31 -14.37
CA PRO A 872 -32.49 39.24 -13.90
C PRO A 872 -31.84 40.53 -13.38
N ALA A 873 -32.65 41.56 -13.14
CA ALA A 873 -32.24 42.71 -12.34
C ALA A 873 -31.75 42.26 -10.95
N ASN A 874 -30.56 42.70 -10.55
CA ASN A 874 -29.82 42.27 -9.34
C ASN A 874 -29.36 40.79 -9.36
N GLY A 875 -29.36 40.14 -10.53
CA GLY A 875 -28.83 38.80 -10.73
C GLY A 875 -27.31 38.75 -10.91
N GLN A 876 -26.74 37.55 -10.88
CA GLN A 876 -25.31 37.30 -11.11
C GLN A 876 -25.05 35.97 -11.83
N ALA A 877 -23.96 35.90 -12.59
CA ALA A 877 -23.38 34.68 -13.14
C ALA A 877 -21.96 34.50 -12.60
N GLU A 878 -21.55 33.25 -12.36
CA GLU A 878 -20.17 32.89 -12.03
C GLU A 878 -19.70 31.83 -13.02
N CYS A 879 -18.67 32.16 -13.81
CA CYS A 879 -18.00 31.23 -14.72
C CYS A 879 -16.74 30.71 -14.01
N LEU A 880 -16.64 29.39 -13.83
CA LEU A 880 -15.62 28.72 -13.03
C LEU A 880 -14.80 27.75 -13.90
N GLY A 881 -13.55 27.47 -13.50
CA GLY A 881 -12.68 26.50 -14.18
C GLY A 881 -12.08 27.00 -15.51
N LEU A 882 -12.20 28.30 -15.80
CA LEU A 882 -11.58 28.90 -16.98
C LEU A 882 -10.04 28.89 -16.87
N PRO A 883 -9.29 28.47 -17.90
CA PRO A 883 -7.82 28.41 -17.81
C PRO A 883 -7.15 29.76 -17.55
N THR A 884 -6.09 29.76 -16.75
CA THR A 884 -5.21 30.92 -16.58
C THR A 884 -4.67 31.39 -17.94
N GLY A 885 -4.76 32.68 -18.21
CA GLY A 885 -4.35 33.29 -19.48
C GLY A 885 -5.42 33.25 -20.60
N THR A 886 -6.58 32.63 -20.38
CA THR A 886 -7.74 32.81 -21.28
C THR A 886 -8.18 34.27 -21.25
N THR A 887 -8.33 34.90 -22.42
CA THR A 887 -8.91 36.26 -22.53
C THR A 887 -10.42 36.18 -22.68
N TYR A 888 -11.12 37.17 -22.13
CA TYR A 888 -12.57 37.28 -22.20
C TYR A 888 -13.01 38.64 -22.75
N THR A 889 -14.17 38.63 -23.41
CA THR A 889 -14.99 39.81 -23.70
C THR A 889 -16.40 39.51 -23.22
N VAL A 890 -16.91 40.24 -22.24
CA VAL A 890 -18.31 40.15 -21.78
C VAL A 890 -19.07 41.35 -22.31
N THR A 891 -20.18 41.12 -23.03
CA THR A 891 -21.03 42.18 -23.58
C THR A 891 -22.48 41.98 -23.15
N GLU A 892 -23.09 43.02 -22.59
CA GLU A 892 -24.54 43.09 -22.34
C GLU A 892 -25.26 43.52 -23.64
N GLY A 893 -26.37 42.85 -23.96
CA GLY A 893 -27.26 43.21 -25.05
C GLY A 893 -28.02 44.53 -24.79
N ALA A 894 -28.62 45.09 -25.85
CA ALA A 894 -29.29 46.39 -25.76
C ALA A 894 -30.42 46.42 -24.70
N ALA A 895 -30.31 47.33 -23.74
CA ALA A 895 -31.16 47.41 -22.54
C ALA A 895 -32.19 48.56 -22.55
N GLY A 896 -32.57 49.04 -23.74
CA GLY A 896 -33.47 50.18 -23.90
C GLY A 896 -32.78 51.54 -23.70
N ASN A 897 -33.52 52.54 -23.20
CA ASN A 897 -33.03 53.91 -23.02
C ASN A 897 -32.43 54.14 -21.61
N CYS A 898 -31.43 53.35 -21.26
CA CYS A 898 -30.64 53.50 -20.03
C CYS A 898 -29.20 53.92 -20.32
N GLN A 899 -28.53 54.49 -19.32
CA GLN A 899 -27.08 54.57 -19.30
C GLN A 899 -26.51 53.27 -18.71
N THR A 900 -25.76 52.52 -19.51
CA THR A 900 -25.03 51.31 -19.09
C THR A 900 -23.60 51.65 -18.69
N THR A 901 -23.15 51.10 -17.56
CA THR A 901 -21.74 51.14 -17.15
C THR A 901 -21.27 49.76 -16.67
N VAL A 902 -19.99 49.45 -16.90
CA VAL A 902 -19.32 48.27 -16.30
C VAL A 902 -18.20 48.76 -15.38
N ASN A 903 -18.22 48.36 -14.11
CA ASN A 903 -17.25 48.81 -13.09
C ASN A 903 -17.09 50.35 -13.06
N GLY A 904 -18.20 51.07 -13.26
CA GLY A 904 -18.25 52.54 -13.33
C GLY A 904 -17.83 53.18 -14.66
N GLN A 905 -17.26 52.42 -15.61
CA GLN A 905 -16.89 52.92 -16.93
C GLN A 905 -18.09 52.88 -17.89
N SER A 906 -18.23 53.92 -18.74
CA SER A 906 -19.36 54.04 -19.67
C SER A 906 -19.24 53.06 -20.84
N GLY A 907 -20.23 52.17 -20.99
CA GLY A 907 -20.25 51.15 -22.02
C GLY A 907 -20.97 49.88 -21.57
N ASN A 908 -21.28 48.99 -22.52
CA ASN A 908 -21.95 47.71 -22.32
C ASN A 908 -21.04 46.50 -22.54
N THR A 909 -19.72 46.70 -22.63
CA THR A 909 -18.71 45.66 -22.85
C THR A 909 -17.56 45.84 -21.87
N ALA A 910 -16.98 44.73 -21.40
CA ALA A 910 -15.74 44.70 -20.64
C ALA A 910 -14.85 43.54 -21.11
N ASP A 911 -13.56 43.84 -21.27
CA ASP A 911 -12.52 42.92 -21.76
C ASP A 911 -11.48 42.66 -20.67
N GLY A 912 -10.82 41.50 -20.73
CA GLY A 912 -9.70 41.19 -19.82
C GLY A 912 -9.13 39.79 -20.00
N SER A 913 -8.40 39.34 -18.98
CA SER A 913 -7.74 38.03 -18.94
C SER A 913 -7.96 37.34 -17.60
N ILE A 914 -8.22 36.04 -17.63
CA ILE A 914 -8.28 35.19 -16.45
C ILE A 914 -6.87 35.08 -15.83
N THR A 915 -6.76 35.49 -14.56
CA THR A 915 -5.54 35.34 -13.75
C THR A 915 -5.66 34.15 -12.81
N GLU A 916 -4.53 33.53 -12.49
CA GLU A 916 -4.46 32.38 -11.58
C GLU A 916 -5.03 32.72 -10.19
N ASN A 917 -5.92 31.86 -9.69
CA ASN A 917 -6.71 32.05 -8.45
C ASN A 917 -7.50 33.37 -8.39
N GLY A 918 -7.71 34.03 -9.53
CA GLY A 918 -8.35 35.34 -9.61
C GLY A 918 -9.87 35.28 -9.54
N ILE A 919 -10.46 36.11 -8.68
CA ILE A 919 -11.88 36.47 -8.73
C ILE A 919 -12.01 37.80 -9.46
N ILE A 920 -12.50 37.75 -10.70
CA ILE A 920 -12.72 38.92 -11.55
C ILE A 920 -14.21 39.25 -11.49
N THR A 921 -14.56 40.42 -10.92
CA THR A 921 -15.96 40.88 -10.85
C THR A 921 -16.24 42.00 -11.83
N LEU A 922 -17.28 41.82 -12.65
CA LEU A 922 -17.78 42.78 -13.63
C LEU A 922 -19.21 43.20 -13.24
N ALA A 923 -19.37 44.37 -12.65
CA ALA A 923 -20.65 44.94 -12.24
C ALA A 923 -21.24 45.82 -13.37
N PHE A 924 -22.24 45.28 -14.08
CA PHE A 924 -22.99 45.93 -15.15
C PHE A 924 -24.21 46.67 -14.58
N LEU A 925 -24.12 47.99 -14.40
CA LEU A 925 -25.21 48.84 -13.92
C LEU A 925 -25.96 49.48 -15.11
N ASN A 926 -27.29 49.28 -15.16
CA ASN A 926 -28.18 50.08 -16.01
C ASN A 926 -28.94 51.12 -15.19
N THR A 927 -28.72 52.40 -15.50
CA THR A 927 -29.45 53.51 -14.89
C THR A 927 -30.50 54.03 -15.86
N TYR A 928 -31.78 53.86 -15.53
CA TYR A 928 -32.92 54.37 -16.28
C TYR A 928 -33.28 55.78 -15.78
N PRO A 929 -33.54 56.75 -16.68
CA PRO A 929 -34.00 58.07 -16.27
C PRO A 929 -35.36 57.97 -15.58
N GLN A 930 -35.58 58.81 -14.56
CA GLN A 930 -36.92 59.02 -14.01
C GLN A 930 -37.81 59.67 -15.09
N PRO A 931 -39.12 59.38 -15.13
CA PRO A 931 -40.05 60.16 -15.95
C PRO A 931 -40.02 61.63 -15.49
N ASP A 932 -40.04 62.56 -16.45
CA ASP A 932 -40.10 63.99 -16.15
C ASP A 932 -41.29 64.30 -15.22
N PRO A 933 -41.12 65.16 -14.19
CA PRO A 933 -42.23 65.63 -13.39
C PRO A 933 -43.31 66.25 -14.30
N GLN A 934 -44.55 65.75 -14.24
CA GLN A 934 -45.64 66.38 -14.96
C GLN A 934 -45.76 67.84 -14.52
N PRO A 935 -45.86 68.81 -15.46
CA PRO A 935 -46.01 70.21 -15.10
C PRO A 935 -47.34 70.44 -14.36
N ASP A 936 -47.27 71.15 -13.24
CA ASP A 936 -48.44 71.46 -12.42
C ASP A 936 -49.55 72.19 -13.21
N PRO A 937 -50.83 71.90 -12.93
CA PRO A 937 -51.94 72.61 -13.56
C PRO A 937 -52.00 74.07 -13.10
N GLN A 938 -51.92 75.02 -14.05
CA GLN A 938 -51.91 76.46 -13.77
C GLN A 938 -53.14 76.92 -12.96
N PRO A 939 -52.96 77.64 -11.84
CA PRO A 939 -53.99 78.48 -11.25
C PRO A 939 -54.25 79.74 -12.09
N GLY A 940 -55.48 80.27 -12.02
CA GLY A 940 -55.87 81.53 -12.67
C GLY A 940 -55.34 82.78 -11.95
N GLY A 941 -55.40 83.94 -12.63
CA GLY A 941 -54.86 85.21 -12.13
C GLY A 941 -55.79 86.02 -11.22
N GLY A 942 -55.25 87.10 -10.64
CA GLY A 942 -55.98 88.06 -9.80
C GLY A 942 -55.12 89.25 -9.32
N ASP A 943 -55.23 90.36 -10.05
CA ASP A 943 -55.03 91.77 -9.64
C ASP A 943 -53.62 92.27 -9.22
N GLU A 944 -53.52 93.59 -8.99
CA GLU A 944 -52.36 94.42 -9.39
C GLU A 944 -51.55 95.07 -8.23
N GLN A 945 -50.27 95.39 -8.56
CA GLN A 945 -49.41 96.56 -8.21
C GLN A 945 -49.68 97.50 -6.99
N PRO A 946 -48.66 98.26 -6.45
CA PRO A 946 -47.43 98.70 -7.14
C PRO A 946 -46.09 98.57 -6.38
N ALA A 947 -44.99 98.75 -7.12
CA ALA A 947 -43.63 98.92 -6.58
C ALA A 947 -43.29 100.39 -6.22
N PRO A 948 -42.13 100.63 -5.60
CA PRO A 948 -41.17 101.50 -6.28
C PRO A 948 -39.72 100.97 -6.35
N THR A 949 -38.99 101.47 -7.34
CA THR A 949 -37.59 101.18 -7.71
C THR A 949 -36.69 102.43 -7.48
N PRO A 950 -35.47 102.57 -8.04
CA PRO A 950 -34.25 101.75 -7.82
C PRO A 950 -32.97 102.60 -7.51
N ALA A 951 -31.85 101.95 -7.18
CA ALA A 951 -30.47 102.45 -7.37
C ALA A 951 -29.45 101.29 -7.24
N SER A 952 -28.29 101.24 -7.91
CA SER A 952 -27.81 101.95 -9.12
C SER A 952 -26.56 101.25 -9.68
N THR A 953 -26.39 101.21 -11.01
CA THR A 953 -25.21 100.71 -11.76
C THR A 953 -23.93 101.55 -11.50
N PRO A 954 -22.68 101.08 -11.77
CA PRO A 954 -22.23 100.63 -13.11
C PRO A 954 -21.23 99.46 -13.20
N ALA A 955 -21.03 99.01 -14.44
CA ALA A 955 -19.90 98.24 -14.97
C ALA A 955 -19.45 98.94 -16.30
N PRO A 956 -18.40 98.53 -17.05
CA PRO A 956 -17.44 97.43 -16.83
C PRO A 956 -15.95 97.85 -17.00
N GLN A 957 -15.02 96.89 -16.91
CA GLN A 957 -13.80 96.91 -17.73
C GLN A 957 -13.33 95.49 -18.08
N ALA A 958 -12.36 95.36 -19.00
CA ALA A 958 -12.34 94.24 -19.95
C ALA A 958 -11.11 93.30 -19.90
N THR A 959 -11.29 92.20 -20.63
CA THR A 959 -10.39 91.14 -21.11
C THR A 959 -8.95 91.57 -21.46
N PRO A 960 -7.98 90.63 -21.43
CA PRO A 960 -7.72 89.88 -22.67
C PRO A 960 -7.72 88.35 -22.52
N ALA A 961 -7.93 87.68 -23.65
CA ALA A 961 -7.85 86.23 -23.83
C ALA A 961 -6.66 85.88 -24.79
N PRO A 962 -6.49 84.63 -25.28
CA PRO A 962 -5.19 83.94 -25.21
C PRO A 962 -4.26 84.11 -26.43
N ALA A 963 -3.00 83.68 -26.28
CA ALA A 963 -2.07 83.53 -27.39
C ALA A 963 -1.09 82.33 -27.23
N ALA A 964 -1.22 81.37 -28.16
CA ALA A 964 -0.21 80.51 -28.80
C ALA A 964 0.88 79.74 -28.00
N GLN A 965 1.08 78.48 -28.40
CA GLN A 965 2.27 77.66 -28.14
C GLN A 965 3.44 78.00 -29.08
N PRO A 966 4.68 77.61 -28.75
CA PRO A 966 5.71 77.19 -29.71
C PRO A 966 5.56 75.70 -30.09
N VAL A 967 5.93 75.35 -31.33
CA VAL A 967 5.78 73.99 -31.92
C VAL A 967 7.07 73.16 -31.81
N ALA A 968 6.92 71.83 -31.89
CA ALA A 968 7.99 70.83 -31.71
C ALA A 968 9.02 70.71 -32.86
N VAL A 969 10.17 70.12 -32.53
CA VAL A 969 11.13 69.43 -33.42
C VAL A 969 11.60 68.19 -32.62
N ALA A 970 11.32 66.92 -32.92
CA ALA A 970 11.25 66.12 -34.16
C ALA A 970 12.56 65.33 -34.46
N ILE A 971 12.62 64.10 -33.96
CA ILE A 971 13.39 62.93 -34.48
C ILE A 971 12.54 61.65 -34.18
N PRO A 972 12.75 60.49 -34.84
CA PRO A 972 11.69 59.97 -35.72
C PRO A 972 11.14 58.57 -35.37
N GLN A 973 10.13 58.14 -36.14
CA GLN A 973 9.68 56.73 -36.27
C GLN A 973 10.03 56.17 -37.66
N THR A 974 9.87 54.85 -37.81
CA THR A 974 9.82 54.01 -39.04
C THR A 974 11.14 53.51 -39.65
N GLY A 975 11.11 52.26 -40.12
CA GLY A 975 12.15 51.54 -40.88
C GLY A 975 13.07 50.64 -40.03
N ASP A 976 13.10 49.30 -40.17
CA ASP A 976 12.29 48.38 -41.00
C ASP A 976 12.23 46.97 -40.35
N GLU A 977 11.56 46.02 -41.01
CA GLU A 977 11.09 44.71 -40.50
C GLU A 977 12.15 43.56 -40.41
N MET A 978 11.65 42.35 -40.09
CA MET A 978 12.19 40.98 -40.33
C MET A 978 12.82 40.23 -39.12
N PRO A 979 12.72 38.88 -39.08
CA PRO A 979 12.32 38.20 -37.83
C PRO A 979 13.33 37.20 -37.25
N VAL A 980 13.06 36.74 -36.01
CA VAL A 980 13.72 35.57 -35.40
C VAL A 980 12.69 34.51 -35.01
N VAL A 981 11.99 33.96 -36.01
CA VAL A 981 11.49 32.58 -35.94
C VAL A 981 12.57 31.68 -36.54
N PRO A 982 13.45 31.08 -35.70
CA PRO A 982 13.72 29.65 -35.89
C PRO A 982 14.07 28.91 -34.58
N LEU A 983 13.21 28.94 -33.56
CA LEU A 983 13.37 28.08 -32.37
C LEU A 983 12.13 27.20 -32.09
N VAL A 984 10.95 27.81 -31.91
CA VAL A 984 9.69 27.08 -31.62
C VAL A 984 9.28 26.11 -32.75
N VAL A 985 9.56 26.44 -34.01
CA VAL A 985 9.26 25.57 -35.16
C VAL A 985 10.17 24.33 -35.19
N VAL A 986 11.39 24.43 -34.66
CA VAL A 986 12.36 23.32 -34.68
C VAL A 986 12.01 22.27 -33.63
N THR A 987 11.60 22.68 -32.43
CA THR A 987 11.14 21.77 -31.37
C THR A 987 9.81 21.10 -31.73
N ALA A 988 8.84 21.86 -32.27
CA ALA A 988 7.57 21.30 -32.74
C ALA A 988 7.75 20.27 -33.87
N ALA A 989 8.62 20.54 -34.85
CA ALA A 989 8.93 19.60 -35.92
C ALA A 989 9.62 18.31 -35.42
N ALA A 990 10.50 18.42 -34.42
CA ALA A 990 11.15 17.26 -33.80
C ALA A 990 10.14 16.35 -33.09
N ALA A 991 9.22 16.92 -32.29
CA ALA A 991 8.17 16.17 -31.62
C ALA A 991 7.24 15.45 -32.61
N ALA A 992 6.79 16.15 -33.66
CA ALA A 992 5.94 15.57 -34.72
C ALA A 992 6.64 14.42 -35.47
N ALA A 993 7.94 14.55 -35.76
CA ALA A 993 8.72 13.49 -36.39
C ALA A 993 8.87 12.25 -35.50
N PHE A 994 9.03 12.44 -34.17
CA PHE A 994 9.12 11.34 -33.21
C PHE A 994 7.80 10.57 -33.09
N ALA A 995 6.67 11.29 -33.02
CA ALA A 995 5.33 10.70 -33.03
C ALA A 995 5.05 9.91 -34.33
N ALA A 996 5.41 10.47 -35.49
CA ALA A 996 5.26 9.78 -36.78
C ALA A 996 6.08 8.48 -36.86
N LEU A 997 7.30 8.48 -36.31
CA LEU A 997 8.15 7.28 -36.22
C LEU A 997 7.55 6.19 -35.31
N LEU A 998 6.93 6.56 -34.19
CA LEU A 998 6.23 5.62 -33.30
C LEU A 998 5.01 4.98 -34.00
N VAL A 999 4.19 5.78 -34.71
CA VAL A 999 3.04 5.27 -35.49
C VAL A 999 3.49 4.35 -36.62
N LEU A 1000 4.56 4.69 -37.34
CA LEU A 1000 5.14 3.84 -38.39
C LEU A 1000 5.75 2.53 -37.85
N ARG A 1001 6.31 2.55 -36.63
CA ARG A 1001 6.79 1.34 -35.95
C ARG A 1001 5.62 0.43 -35.55
N LYS A 1002 4.53 0.98 -35.01
CA LYS A 1002 3.33 0.20 -34.61
C LYS A 1002 2.59 -0.44 -35.79
N ARG A 1003 2.66 0.16 -36.99
CA ARG A 1003 2.10 -0.43 -38.23
C ARG A 1003 2.95 -1.54 -38.88
N ARG A 1004 4.14 -1.86 -38.34
CA ARG A 1004 5.06 -2.87 -38.92
C ARG A 1004 5.17 -4.19 -38.13
N HIS A 1005 4.25 -4.43 -37.20
CA HIS A 1005 4.03 -5.73 -36.54
C HIS A 1005 2.61 -6.27 -36.81
N GLY A 1006 2.06 -5.97 -37.99
CA GLY A 1006 0.79 -6.54 -38.49
C GLY A 1006 0.91 -7.20 -39.87
N ARG A 1007 2.14 -7.38 -40.36
CA ARG A 1007 2.52 -8.14 -41.57
C ARG A 1007 3.99 -8.54 -41.50
N ASP A 1008 4.25 -9.67 -40.86
CA ASP A 1008 5.08 -10.77 -41.34
C ASP A 1008 4.54 -12.05 -40.65
#